data_AF-A0A7J6P1A1-F1
#
_entry.id   AF-A0A7J6P1A1-F1
#
_cell.length_a   1.000
_cell.length_b   1.000
_cell.length_c   1.000
_cell.angle_alpha   90.00
_cell.angle_beta   90.00
_cell.angle_gamma   90.00
#
_symmetry.space_group_name_H-M   'P 1'
#
loop_
_entity.id
_entity.type
_entity.pdbx_description
1 polymer ?
#
loop_
_entity_poly.entity_id
_entity_poly.type
_entity_poly.pdbx_seq_one_letter_code
_entity_poly.pdbx_strand_id
1 'polypeptide(L)'
;MAAGKSPSLEGVSGRLFTEDIKREFTGGRIFDGSASDEGAPKNGQRRVKVQWWRALLCMVVAGDKKGPRELWPDLKKHVAASRAVFLNDEHQVAIGGVFAEKLPWKHFGRKNMAYLYALIHGAEKILDLDDDNIIYTDSVEDITNGVFNGDCCPEKAPTTVSATSAVPSVFNPYSTGVANVHPEEVLWPRGFPLRYIRRERSTTITEPTSKDTWTRKVAVVQTLADHDPDFDAIYRLTRPLPVDFHQLTTVAFLLKAPAFTPLNAQACLFRDYDALWGLYLPVTVHGRVSDIWRSFVLQRLLWDLGASVAVAGRTWVRQLRNSHDYLADFIAEDDVYKKSEAMMKFLAEWVPTSGTLPARLEEVYVELYRRGFVEEDEVSMRLSPALVQSVYHVQRWIEALMSLGYVAARAVGRVASSATGDSRSWADAAMANGDGHKAVPPQGVPSPAGVLNSTSRRVVRVWITGINGMIGSNIAKALVWPEFKGPHYAVFGLVRYRANLGNLAGVLEDIKLTYGDLTDAQRIQDIIREVRPHMVFHFAAQAINGVSFQSETLTYKSNVEGTSNVMQALRGTGARVLVASSSTVYGSTMDMDGTSDSPDYIGRPIPESAPMGPVSPYGVSKAATEMICLQQHKAHGTHCVAVRLFIHVSPGGTEALALQEFCRQVAMIEGGKAGARDKTRRDTTDVRDSATQLIKVLETSAPGEVYNVGSYVAEAVAAAEEDAQGIDDQIAEFDSSRHNGVLSTEQLLRLVLAESPIGPRIELRQDESRMRAYDEAVLIADNAKLRNLTGWMPANEIQQTVKDVLNYWRSEVARRYPDAVTDHWLASTKGE
;
A
#
# COMPACT_ATOMS: atom_id res chain seq x y z
N MET A 1 52.54 3.43 -6.70
CA MET A 1 52.20 4.86 -6.79
C MET A 1 51.06 4.99 -7.78
N ALA A 2 49.85 5.48 -7.51
CA ALA A 2 49.28 6.19 -6.36
C ALA A 2 47.80 5.76 -6.18
N ALA A 3 47.31 5.86 -4.94
CA ALA A 3 45.94 5.58 -4.55
C ALA A 3 44.94 6.58 -5.14
N GLY A 4 43.89 6.09 -5.80
CA GLY A 4 42.73 6.89 -6.22
C GLY A 4 41.61 6.75 -5.18
N LYS A 5 41.32 7.85 -4.49
CA LYS A 5 40.35 7.97 -3.40
C LYS A 5 38.91 7.70 -3.87
N SER A 6 38.15 7.02 -3.02
CA SER A 6 36.68 7.03 -3.03
C SER A 6 36.16 8.47 -2.87
N PRO A 7 35.07 8.88 -3.53
CA PRO A 7 34.51 10.22 -3.34
C PRO A 7 33.94 10.32 -1.92
N SER A 8 34.43 11.29 -1.15
CA SER A 8 33.92 11.65 0.17
C SER A 8 32.54 12.32 0.08
N LEU A 9 31.73 12.12 1.13
CA LEU A 9 30.44 12.78 1.41
C LEU A 9 30.59 14.28 1.73
N GLU A 10 31.47 14.99 1.03
CA GLU A 10 31.64 16.45 1.12
C GLU A 10 31.12 17.06 -0.18
N GLY A 11 29.80 17.28 -0.29
CA GLY A 11 29.27 17.93 -1.48
C GLY A 11 27.76 18.17 -1.56
N VAL A 12 26.95 17.47 -0.76
CA VAL A 12 25.49 17.67 -0.78
C VAL A 12 25.07 18.45 0.47
N SER A 13 25.41 19.75 0.47
CA SER A 13 24.83 20.74 1.38
C SER A 13 23.42 21.11 0.87
N GLY A 14 22.49 20.15 0.91
CA GLY A 14 21.06 20.44 0.81
C GLY A 14 20.57 20.90 2.19
N ARG A 15 20.49 22.22 2.41
CA ARG A 15 20.07 22.82 3.67
C ARG A 15 18.63 22.40 4.03
N LEU A 16 18.50 21.44 4.94
CA LEU A 16 17.22 21.03 5.57
C LEU A 16 16.59 22.14 6.42
N PHE A 17 17.39 23.11 6.85
CA PHE A 17 16.96 24.28 7.59
C PHE A 17 17.39 25.50 6.78
N THR A 18 16.46 26.38 6.43
CA THR A 18 16.83 27.71 5.93
C THR A 18 17.78 28.34 6.94
N GLU A 19 18.79 29.08 6.48
CA GLU A 19 19.66 29.89 7.36
C GLU A 19 18.82 30.82 8.26
N ASP A 20 17.58 31.12 7.86
CA ASP A 20 16.58 31.86 8.62
C ASP A 20 16.10 31.12 9.86
N ILE A 21 15.91 29.79 9.85
CA ILE A 21 15.53 29.01 11.05
C ILE A 21 16.70 28.93 12.04
N LYS A 22 17.95 28.87 11.56
CA LYS A 22 19.11 28.99 12.47
C LYS A 22 19.21 30.41 13.07
N ARG A 23 18.81 31.46 12.36
CA ARG A 23 18.80 32.85 12.86
C ARG A 23 17.63 33.17 13.79
N GLU A 24 16.42 32.67 13.52
CA GLU A 24 15.24 32.86 14.38
C GLU A 24 15.32 32.06 15.69
N PHE A 25 15.99 30.91 15.71
CA PHE A 25 16.08 30.07 16.91
C PHE A 25 17.39 30.24 17.70
N THR A 26 18.39 30.95 17.17
CA THR A 26 19.56 31.41 17.95
C THR A 26 19.48 32.87 18.37
N GLY A 27 18.63 33.67 17.71
CA GLY A 27 18.34 35.07 18.06
C GLY A 27 17.02 35.16 18.81
N GLY A 28 17.08 35.28 20.14
CA GLY A 28 15.89 35.40 20.97
C GLY A 28 14.93 36.48 20.49
N ARG A 29 13.64 36.12 20.35
CA ARG A 29 12.43 36.95 20.50
C ARG A 29 11.18 36.16 20.08
N ILE A 30 10.81 35.15 20.86
CA ILE A 30 9.40 34.74 21.00
C ILE A 30 9.12 34.54 22.48
N PHE A 31 9.38 35.57 23.29
CA PHE A 31 8.86 35.78 24.65
C PHE A 31 9.27 37.21 25.04
N ASP A 32 8.53 38.21 24.59
CA ASP A 32 8.52 39.50 25.27
C ASP A 32 7.26 39.54 26.16
N GLY A 33 7.52 39.36 27.44
CA GLY A 33 6.64 39.70 28.54
C GLY A 33 7.51 40.31 29.63
N SER A 34 7.97 41.54 29.38
CA SER A 34 8.32 42.58 30.36
C SER A 34 8.90 42.14 31.72
N ALA A 35 10.20 42.37 31.92
CA ALA A 35 10.74 42.84 33.21
C ALA A 35 12.17 43.39 33.01
N SER A 36 12.47 44.43 33.77
CA SER A 36 13.49 45.47 33.62
C SER A 36 14.95 45.09 33.88
N ASP A 37 15.82 45.89 33.25
CA ASP A 37 17.20 46.28 33.58
C ASP A 37 17.82 45.82 34.92
N GLU A 38 19.06 45.32 34.87
CA GLU A 38 20.25 46.04 35.39
C GLU A 38 21.55 45.22 35.22
N GLY A 39 22.62 45.88 34.73
CA GLY A 39 24.00 45.61 35.17
C GLY A 39 24.91 44.73 34.29
N ALA A 40 25.74 45.35 33.45
CA ALA A 40 26.97 44.74 32.93
C ALA A 40 28.14 44.87 33.94
N PRO A 41 29.09 43.92 34.00
CA PRO A 41 30.47 44.32 33.70
C PRO A 41 31.38 43.29 33.00
N LYS A 42 32.09 43.80 31.98
CA LYS A 42 33.52 43.77 31.62
C LYS A 42 34.44 42.56 31.92
N ASN A 43 35.04 42.08 30.83
CA ASN A 43 36.40 41.58 30.55
C ASN A 43 37.11 40.55 31.47
N GLY A 44 37.47 39.42 30.83
CA GLY A 44 38.70 38.67 31.10
C GLY A 44 38.48 37.23 31.57
N GLN A 45 38.49 36.28 30.62
CA GLN A 45 38.56 34.82 30.80
C GLN A 45 37.70 34.20 31.91
N ARG A 46 36.56 33.62 31.51
CA ARG A 46 35.98 32.43 32.16
C ARG A 46 35.18 31.65 31.12
N ARG A 47 35.45 30.34 31.00
CA ARG A 47 34.47 29.37 30.51
C ARG A 47 33.17 29.66 31.25
N VAL A 48 32.17 30.22 30.57
CA VAL A 48 30.83 30.32 31.14
C VAL A 48 30.31 28.89 31.23
N LYS A 49 30.46 28.29 32.41
CA LYS A 49 29.57 27.24 32.89
C LYS A 49 28.17 27.83 32.81
N VAL A 50 27.46 27.61 31.70
CA VAL A 50 26.02 27.77 31.71
C VAL A 50 25.50 26.67 32.62
N GLN A 51 25.00 27.09 33.78
CA GLN A 51 24.31 26.26 34.74
C GLN A 51 22.99 25.76 34.12
N TRP A 52 23.06 24.74 33.28
CA TRP A 52 21.88 23.97 32.89
C TRP A 52 21.61 22.92 33.96
N TRP A 53 20.93 23.29 35.04
CA TRP A 53 20.49 22.32 36.04
C TRP A 53 18.99 22.45 36.28
N ARG A 54 18.32 21.28 36.28
CA ARG A 54 17.07 20.98 36.99
C ARG A 54 15.74 21.36 36.34
N ALA A 55 15.48 20.81 35.15
CA ALA A 55 14.60 19.63 35.14
C ALA A 55 14.88 18.80 33.88
N LEU A 56 14.74 17.49 34.00
CA LEU A 56 15.23 16.50 33.04
C LEU A 56 14.13 15.94 32.13
N LEU A 57 12.90 16.43 32.24
CA LEU A 57 11.71 15.84 31.61
C LEU A 57 10.94 16.87 30.75
N CYS A 58 10.53 16.47 29.56
CA CYS A 58 9.65 17.22 28.67
C CYS A 58 8.58 16.28 28.11
N MET A 59 7.31 16.70 28.18
CA MET A 59 6.19 15.98 27.55
C MET A 59 5.93 16.60 26.18
N VAL A 60 5.98 15.77 25.13
CA VAL A 60 5.73 16.23 23.75
C VAL A 60 4.52 15.50 23.21
N VAL A 61 3.50 16.25 22.81
CA VAL A 61 2.26 15.74 22.23
C VAL A 61 2.20 16.16 20.77
N ALA A 62 2.29 15.19 19.85
CA ALA A 62 2.01 15.43 18.43
C ALA A 62 0.50 15.44 18.20
N GLY A 63 -0.08 16.61 17.96
CA GLY A 63 -1.51 16.74 17.70
C GLY A 63 -1.91 16.21 16.33
N ASP A 64 -3.00 15.46 16.26
CA ASP A 64 -3.70 15.20 15.00
C ASP A 64 -4.85 16.23 14.81
N LYS A 65 -5.70 16.05 13.80
CA LYS A 65 -6.89 16.88 13.53
C LYS A 65 -7.90 16.91 14.70
N LYS A 66 -7.83 15.95 15.63
CA LYS A 66 -8.69 15.84 16.84
C LYS A 66 -7.92 16.08 18.14
N GLY A 67 -6.87 16.92 18.13
CA GLY A 67 -6.11 17.24 19.35
C GLY A 67 -6.83 18.23 20.29
N PRO A 68 -6.41 18.34 21.56
CA PRO A 68 -7.04 19.20 22.56
C PRO A 68 -6.68 20.68 22.35
N ARG A 69 -6.82 21.24 21.14
CA ARG A 69 -6.38 22.61 20.81
C ARG A 69 -6.97 23.66 21.75
N GLU A 70 -8.25 23.54 22.03
CA GLU A 70 -9.02 24.46 22.88
C GLU A 70 -8.77 24.22 24.38
N LEU A 71 -8.52 22.97 24.76
CA LEU A 71 -8.31 22.55 26.15
C LEU A 71 -6.83 22.60 26.57
N TRP A 72 -5.89 22.71 25.62
CA TRP A 72 -4.45 22.70 25.88
C TRP A 72 -4.00 23.81 26.84
N PRO A 73 -4.50 25.06 26.75
CA PRO A 73 -4.17 26.10 27.71
C PRO A 73 -4.52 25.72 29.15
N ASP A 74 -5.60 24.95 29.36
CA ASP A 74 -6.02 24.48 30.67
C ASP A 74 -5.28 23.21 31.09
N LEU A 75 -5.09 22.24 30.19
CA LEU A 75 -4.28 21.04 30.43
C LEU A 75 -2.84 21.40 30.82
N LYS A 76 -2.25 22.41 30.17
CA LYS A 76 -0.91 22.91 30.48
C LYS A 76 -0.78 23.47 31.89
N LYS A 77 -1.88 23.90 32.53
CA LYS A 77 -1.87 24.35 33.94
C LYS A 77 -1.78 23.18 34.92
N HIS A 78 -2.26 22.01 34.52
CA HIS A 78 -2.28 20.78 35.34
C HIS A 78 -1.03 19.91 35.17
N VAL A 79 -0.35 20.01 34.03
CA VAL A 79 0.99 19.46 33.87
C VAL A 79 1.97 20.44 34.50
N ALA A 80 2.84 20.01 35.42
CA ALA A 80 3.82 20.86 36.12
C ALA A 80 4.43 21.92 35.17
N ALA A 81 3.94 23.15 35.31
CA ALA A 81 3.87 24.11 34.21
C ALA A 81 5.25 24.67 33.85
N SER A 82 5.84 24.14 32.77
CA SER A 82 6.86 24.79 31.92
C SER A 82 7.33 23.90 30.76
N ARG A 83 7.06 22.58 30.79
CA ARG A 83 7.77 21.59 29.95
C ARG A 83 6.88 20.65 29.14
N ALA A 84 5.60 21.00 28.97
CA ALA A 84 4.69 20.31 28.07
C ALA A 84 4.57 21.09 26.75
N VAL A 85 4.74 20.39 25.63
CA VAL A 85 4.70 20.95 24.28
C VAL A 85 3.64 20.23 23.47
N PHE A 86 2.75 21.01 22.84
CA PHE A 86 1.77 20.51 21.90
C PHE A 86 2.14 20.98 20.49
N LEU A 87 2.41 20.02 19.61
CA LEU A 87 2.73 20.25 18.22
C LEU A 87 1.44 20.20 17.41
N ASN A 88 0.84 21.36 17.16
CA ASN A 88 -0.25 21.49 16.20
C ASN A 88 0.28 21.28 14.76
N ASP A 89 -0.59 21.42 13.76
CA ASP A 89 -0.25 21.27 12.35
C ASP A 89 0.82 22.25 11.88
N GLU A 90 0.69 23.53 12.25
CA GLU A 90 1.68 24.56 11.91
C GLU A 90 3.05 24.27 12.53
N HIS A 91 3.09 23.89 13.81
CA HIS A 91 4.31 23.51 14.52
C HIS A 91 4.96 22.29 13.87
N GLN A 92 4.18 21.27 13.50
CA GLN A 92 4.72 20.08 12.85
C GLN A 92 5.35 20.40 11.49
N VAL A 93 4.66 21.20 10.66
CA VAL A 93 5.21 21.64 9.37
C VAL A 93 6.46 22.50 9.58
N ALA A 94 6.49 23.39 10.57
CA ALA A 94 7.66 24.20 10.89
C ALA A 94 8.87 23.35 11.33
N ILE A 95 8.64 22.26 12.06
CA ILE A 95 9.71 21.39 12.56
C ILE A 95 10.20 20.42 11.46
N GLY A 96 9.27 19.78 10.75
CA GLY A 96 9.58 18.68 9.83
C GLY A 96 9.65 19.07 8.37
N GLY A 97 9.22 20.29 7.99
CA GLY A 97 9.10 20.72 6.61
C GLY A 97 8.35 19.70 5.76
N VAL A 98 8.94 19.34 4.62
CA VAL A 98 8.42 18.35 3.67
C VAL A 98 8.15 16.98 4.34
N PHE A 99 8.93 16.59 5.35
CA PHE A 99 8.69 15.34 6.07
C PHE A 99 7.33 15.38 6.78
N ALA A 100 7.03 16.46 7.50
CA ALA A 100 5.76 16.63 8.21
C ALA A 100 4.55 16.78 7.26
N GLU A 101 4.74 17.36 6.08
CA GLU A 101 3.71 17.47 5.04
C GLU A 101 3.32 16.11 4.47
N LYS A 102 4.30 15.21 4.29
CA LYS A 102 4.08 13.87 3.75
C LYS A 102 3.52 12.88 4.78
N LEU A 103 3.62 13.16 6.08
CA LEU A 103 3.01 12.28 7.09
C LEU A 103 1.47 12.29 6.92
N PRO A 104 0.79 11.14 6.90
CA PRO A 104 -0.67 11.12 6.84
C PRO A 104 -1.30 11.73 8.10
N TRP A 105 -2.46 12.37 7.95
CA TRP A 105 -3.33 12.78 9.06
C TRP A 105 -4.25 11.63 9.46
N LYS A 106 -4.78 11.65 10.70
CA LYS A 106 -5.50 10.53 11.33
C LYS A 106 -4.65 9.25 11.33
N HIS A 107 -3.35 9.41 11.60
CA HIS A 107 -2.39 8.31 11.50
C HIS A 107 -1.43 8.29 12.68
N PHE A 108 -1.22 7.10 13.23
CA PHE A 108 -0.36 6.86 14.39
C PHE A 108 1.08 7.38 14.19
N GLY A 109 1.60 7.24 12.97
CA GLY A 109 2.94 7.69 12.59
C GLY A 109 3.20 9.20 12.73
N ARG A 110 2.18 10.02 13.04
CA ARG A 110 2.39 11.43 13.43
C ARG A 110 3.23 11.58 14.70
N LYS A 111 3.34 10.54 15.55
CA LYS A 111 4.29 10.49 16.67
C LYS A 111 5.75 10.69 16.24
N ASN A 112 6.11 10.40 14.98
CA ASN A 112 7.44 10.73 14.43
C ASN A 112 7.83 12.21 14.63
N MET A 113 6.86 13.13 14.59
CA MET A 113 7.11 14.55 14.83
C MET A 113 7.42 14.87 16.30
N ALA A 114 6.80 14.17 17.23
CA ALA A 114 7.11 14.30 18.65
C ALA A 114 8.51 13.78 18.96
N TYR A 115 8.88 12.63 18.39
CA TYR A 115 10.24 12.09 18.52
C TYR A 115 11.26 13.05 17.92
N LEU A 116 11.02 13.55 16.70
CA LEU A 116 11.92 14.51 16.06
C LEU A 116 12.08 15.78 16.89
N TYR A 117 10.99 16.35 17.41
CA TYR A 117 11.06 17.51 18.30
C TYR A 117 11.89 17.22 19.56
N ALA A 118 11.64 16.09 20.23
CA ALA A 118 12.39 15.71 21.43
C ALA A 118 13.89 15.57 21.14
N LEU A 119 14.25 14.94 20.01
CA LEU A 119 15.63 14.75 19.58
C LEU A 119 16.30 16.07 19.21
N ILE A 120 15.61 16.99 18.51
CA ILE A 120 16.10 18.35 18.21
C ILE A 120 16.46 19.10 19.50
N HIS A 121 15.69 18.87 20.56
CA HIS A 121 15.88 19.50 21.86
C HIS A 121 16.80 18.69 22.80
N GLY A 122 17.56 17.73 22.27
CA GLY A 122 18.63 17.03 22.99
C GLY A 122 18.14 15.90 23.90
N ALA A 123 16.99 15.29 23.63
CA ALA A 123 16.53 14.12 24.38
C ALA A 123 17.51 12.94 24.21
N GLU A 124 18.05 12.47 25.35
CA GLU A 124 18.91 11.26 25.40
C GLU A 124 18.09 9.98 25.66
N LYS A 125 16.88 10.15 26.21
CA LYS A 125 15.92 9.08 26.50
C LYS A 125 14.54 9.52 26.05
N ILE A 126 13.76 8.59 25.51
CA ILE A 126 12.37 8.79 25.12
C ILE A 126 11.53 7.71 25.80
N LEU A 127 10.61 8.14 26.68
CA LEU A 127 9.55 7.28 27.19
C LEU A 127 8.33 7.46 26.28
N ASP A 128 8.01 6.42 25.54
CA ASP A 128 6.93 6.39 24.57
C ASP A 128 5.63 5.93 25.24
N LEU A 129 4.59 6.78 25.18
CA LEU A 129 3.31 6.60 25.85
C LEU A 129 2.16 6.97 24.90
N ASP A 130 0.96 6.50 25.21
CA ASP A 130 -0.29 6.92 24.63
C ASP A 130 -1.11 7.81 25.55
N ASP A 131 -2.15 8.44 24.99
CA ASP A 131 -3.09 9.31 25.71
C ASP A 131 -4.01 8.53 26.68
N ASP A 132 -4.08 7.22 26.55
CA ASP A 132 -4.83 6.30 27.40
C ASP A 132 -3.99 5.63 28.51
N ASN A 133 -2.73 6.04 28.68
CA ASN A 133 -1.83 5.49 29.70
C ASN A 133 -1.82 6.34 30.98
N ILE A 134 -2.07 5.68 32.12
CA ILE A 134 -1.91 6.25 33.46
C ILE A 134 -0.66 5.65 34.10
N ILE A 135 0.28 6.49 34.51
CA ILE A 135 1.53 6.05 35.13
C ILE A 135 1.31 5.77 36.63
N TYR A 136 1.86 4.66 37.14
CA TYR A 136 1.70 4.23 38.54
C TYR A 136 2.57 4.98 39.56
N THR A 137 3.52 5.79 39.10
CA THR A 137 4.37 6.63 39.96
C THR A 137 4.04 8.10 39.75
N ASP A 138 4.18 8.88 40.82
CA ASP A 138 4.08 10.34 40.81
C ASP A 138 5.28 11.00 40.07
N SER A 139 6.32 10.22 39.74
CA SER A 139 7.55 10.71 39.10
C SER A 139 7.99 9.83 37.92
N VAL A 140 7.94 10.40 36.71
CA VAL A 140 8.52 9.78 35.50
C VAL A 140 10.06 9.65 35.58
N GLU A 141 10.70 10.46 36.43
CA GLU A 141 12.13 10.32 36.72
C GLU A 141 12.43 8.97 37.39
N ASP A 142 11.48 8.40 38.14
CA ASP A 142 11.63 7.08 38.75
C ASP A 142 11.64 5.98 37.68
N ILE A 143 10.87 6.17 36.60
CA ILE A 143 10.88 5.24 35.46
C ILE A 143 12.18 5.41 34.66
N THR A 144 12.58 6.63 34.38
CA THR A 144 13.72 6.90 33.48
C THR A 144 15.08 6.76 34.16
N ASN A 145 15.16 6.90 35.48
CA ASN A 145 16.38 6.78 36.29
C ASN A 145 16.33 5.60 37.27
N GLY A 146 15.19 5.31 37.89
CA GLY A 146 15.03 4.29 38.93
C GLY A 146 14.85 2.86 38.42
N VAL A 147 14.54 2.65 37.13
CA VAL A 147 14.36 1.28 36.59
C VAL A 147 15.66 0.45 36.62
N PHE A 148 16.84 1.10 36.74
CA PHE A 148 18.12 0.39 36.87
C PHE A 148 19.11 0.94 37.90
N ASN A 149 18.72 1.97 38.67
CA ASN A 149 19.42 2.37 39.90
C ASN A 149 18.82 1.69 41.16
N GLY A 150 18.17 0.54 40.98
CA GLY A 150 17.89 -0.36 42.09
C GLY A 150 16.45 -0.42 42.60
N ASP A 151 15.42 0.09 41.89
CA ASP A 151 14.05 0.06 42.43
C ASP A 151 13.05 -0.83 41.67
N CYS A 152 13.41 -1.38 40.50
CA CYS A 152 12.50 -2.28 39.75
C CYS A 152 12.84 -3.77 39.85
N CYS A 153 14.08 -4.13 40.21
CA CYS A 153 14.54 -5.47 40.60
C CYS A 153 16.04 -5.42 41.00
N PRO A 154 16.42 -4.77 42.12
CA PRO A 154 17.83 -4.64 42.54
C PRO A 154 18.53 -5.97 42.85
N GLU A 155 17.80 -7.03 43.19
CA GLU A 155 18.41 -8.22 43.82
C GLU A 155 18.60 -9.43 42.89
N LYS A 156 18.03 -9.43 41.66
CA LYS A 156 18.10 -10.59 40.76
C LYS A 156 18.45 -10.20 39.32
N ALA A 157 19.42 -10.91 38.75
CA ALA A 157 19.75 -10.80 37.34
C ALA A 157 18.52 -11.16 36.46
N PRO A 158 18.34 -10.51 35.30
CA PRO A 158 17.20 -10.79 34.43
C PRO A 158 17.28 -12.22 33.91
N THR A 159 16.11 -12.82 33.67
CA THR A 159 16.05 -14.14 33.05
C THR A 159 16.33 -14.01 31.56
N THR A 160 17.25 -14.83 31.05
CA THR A 160 17.67 -14.75 29.65
C THR A 160 16.71 -15.55 28.78
N VAL A 161 16.21 -14.90 27.72
CA VAL A 161 15.41 -15.53 26.67
C VAL A 161 16.29 -15.72 25.44
N SER A 162 16.49 -16.96 25.03
CA SER A 162 17.30 -17.32 23.85
C SER A 162 16.46 -18.08 22.82
N ALA A 163 16.81 -17.95 21.55
CA ALA A 163 16.15 -18.67 20.48
C ALA A 163 16.38 -20.20 20.55
N THR A 164 15.37 -20.99 20.18
CA THR A 164 15.56 -22.41 19.84
C THR A 164 15.97 -22.56 18.37
N SER A 165 16.05 -23.79 17.86
CA SER A 165 16.28 -24.06 16.43
C SER A 165 15.15 -23.59 15.51
N ALA A 166 14.01 -23.15 16.05
CA ALA A 166 12.89 -22.66 15.26
C ALA A 166 13.11 -21.21 14.80
N VAL A 167 12.92 -20.96 13.50
CA VAL A 167 12.98 -19.61 12.88
C VAL A 167 11.61 -19.22 12.32
N PRO A 168 11.07 -18.03 12.67
CA PRO A 168 11.62 -17.08 13.61
C PRO A 168 11.39 -17.54 15.05
N SER A 169 12.29 -17.17 15.94
CA SER A 169 12.11 -17.37 17.37
C SER A 169 11.36 -16.19 17.96
N VAL A 170 10.21 -16.45 18.57
CA VAL A 170 9.30 -15.42 19.10
C VAL A 170 8.96 -15.70 20.56
N PHE A 171 9.19 -14.71 21.41
CA PHE A 171 8.90 -14.72 22.84
C PHE A 171 7.56 -14.05 23.13
N ASN A 172 6.78 -14.64 24.04
CA ASN A 172 5.51 -14.09 24.51
C ASN A 172 5.61 -13.68 25.98
N PRO A 173 5.87 -12.38 26.28
CA PRO A 173 6.01 -11.92 27.65
C PRO A 173 4.70 -11.98 28.47
N TYR A 174 3.53 -12.01 27.81
CA TYR A 174 2.23 -12.00 28.49
C TYR A 174 1.91 -13.37 29.11
N SER A 175 2.54 -14.42 28.61
CA SER A 175 2.35 -15.81 29.06
C SER A 175 3.31 -16.26 30.15
N THR A 176 4.30 -15.43 30.52
CA THR A 176 5.35 -15.78 31.47
C THR A 176 5.10 -15.13 32.83
N GLY A 177 4.83 -15.94 33.86
CA GLY A 177 4.73 -15.46 35.25
C GLY A 177 3.31 -15.40 35.82
N VAL A 178 2.29 -15.94 35.14
CA VAL A 178 0.93 -15.92 35.69
C VAL A 178 0.66 -17.21 36.47
N ALA A 179 0.64 -17.13 37.80
CA ALA A 179 0.37 -18.28 38.67
C ALA A 179 -1.11 -18.71 38.70
N ASN A 180 -2.05 -17.88 38.22
CA ASN A 180 -3.51 -18.07 38.38
C ASN A 180 -4.36 -17.80 37.13
N VAL A 181 -3.77 -17.79 35.93
CA VAL A 181 -4.53 -17.88 34.68
C VAL A 181 -4.84 -19.36 34.49
N HIS A 182 -6.10 -19.69 34.15
CA HIS A 182 -6.49 -21.08 33.96
C HIS A 182 -5.48 -21.75 33.00
N PRO A 183 -5.08 -23.03 33.21
CA PRO A 183 -4.12 -23.72 32.34
C PRO A 183 -4.49 -23.69 30.84
N GLU A 184 -5.77 -23.43 30.55
CA GLU A 184 -6.40 -23.35 29.22
C GLU A 184 -6.39 -21.94 28.60
N GLU A 185 -6.06 -20.90 29.39
CA GLU A 185 -6.09 -19.50 28.99
C GLU A 185 -4.71 -19.04 28.51
N VAL A 186 -4.63 -18.72 27.23
CA VAL A 186 -3.42 -18.21 26.61
C VAL A 186 -3.55 -16.70 26.45
N LEU A 187 -2.60 -15.95 26.99
CA LEU A 187 -2.47 -14.50 26.78
C LEU A 187 -1.46 -14.24 25.67
N TRP A 188 -1.71 -13.30 24.76
CA TRP A 188 -0.75 -12.92 23.72
C TRP A 188 -0.86 -11.43 23.36
N PRO A 189 0.25 -10.70 23.15
CA PRO A 189 0.20 -9.30 22.74
C PRO A 189 -0.19 -9.17 21.26
N ARG A 190 -0.69 -7.98 20.90
CA ARG A 190 -0.80 -7.56 19.49
C ARG A 190 0.56 -7.67 18.81
N GLY A 191 0.59 -8.27 17.62
CA GLY A 191 1.84 -8.58 16.94
C GLY A 191 2.35 -10.00 17.13
N PHE A 192 1.83 -10.74 18.12
CA PHE A 192 2.25 -12.11 18.33
C PHE A 192 1.65 -13.04 17.25
N PRO A 193 2.44 -13.84 16.52
CA PRO A 193 1.86 -14.60 15.42
C PRO A 193 0.96 -15.71 15.95
N LEU A 194 -0.29 -15.73 15.48
CA LEU A 194 -1.35 -16.58 16.02
C LEU A 194 -1.00 -18.08 16.04
N ARG A 195 -0.17 -18.52 15.08
CA ARG A 195 0.27 -19.93 15.01
C ARG A 195 1.16 -20.36 16.18
N TYR A 196 1.75 -19.42 16.92
CA TYR A 196 2.60 -19.70 18.08
C TYR A 196 1.88 -19.56 19.42
N ILE A 197 0.59 -19.15 19.44
CA ILE A 197 -0.18 -18.98 20.67
C ILE A 197 -0.20 -20.28 21.47
N ARG A 198 -0.49 -21.41 20.82
CA ARG A 198 -0.62 -22.73 21.47
C ARG A 198 0.60 -23.65 21.32
N ARG A 199 1.70 -23.20 20.70
CA ARG A 199 2.87 -24.06 20.44
C ARG A 199 3.83 -24.05 21.62
N GLU A 200 4.47 -25.20 21.89
CA GLU A 200 5.63 -25.26 22.77
C GLU A 200 6.73 -24.31 22.28
N ARG A 201 7.34 -23.63 23.25
CA ARG A 201 8.08 -22.38 23.09
C ARG A 201 9.12 -22.44 21.96
N SER A 202 9.03 -21.50 21.01
CA SER A 202 10.11 -21.24 20.03
C SER A 202 11.35 -20.55 20.66
N THR A 203 11.33 -20.38 21.98
CA THR A 203 12.37 -19.74 22.81
C THR A 203 12.63 -20.58 24.05
N THR A 204 13.89 -20.70 24.45
CA THR A 204 14.27 -21.28 25.75
C THR A 204 14.48 -20.16 26.75
N ILE A 205 13.89 -20.33 27.94
CA ILE A 205 14.09 -19.46 29.10
C ILE A 205 15.13 -20.13 29.98
N THR A 206 16.27 -19.49 30.19
CA THR A 206 17.36 -20.01 31.02
C THR A 206 17.53 -19.16 32.27
N GLU A 207 17.83 -19.80 33.40
CA GLU A 207 18.13 -19.09 34.63
C GLU A 207 19.31 -18.12 34.45
N PRO A 208 19.32 -16.99 35.18
CA PRO A 208 20.37 -15.99 35.04
C PRO A 208 21.75 -16.58 35.36
N THR A 209 22.70 -16.45 34.44
CA THR A 209 24.11 -16.82 34.70
C THR A 209 24.90 -15.63 35.25
N SER A 210 26.04 -15.86 35.90
CA SER A 210 26.94 -14.77 36.36
C SER A 210 27.51 -13.89 35.23
N LYS A 211 27.34 -14.32 33.96
CA LYS A 211 27.65 -13.54 32.75
C LYS A 211 26.43 -12.77 32.21
N ASP A 212 25.22 -13.17 32.57
CA ASP A 212 23.96 -12.47 32.26
C ASP A 212 23.80 -11.32 33.24
N THR A 213 24.62 -10.30 33.02
CA THR A 213 24.56 -9.06 33.77
C THR A 213 23.81 -8.04 32.93
N TRP A 214 23.23 -7.02 33.57
CA TRP A 214 22.76 -5.79 32.90
C TRP A 214 23.86 -5.05 32.11
N THR A 215 25.08 -5.62 31.98
CA THR A 215 26.22 -5.09 31.24
C THR A 215 26.11 -5.24 29.73
N ARG A 216 25.20 -6.10 29.23
CA ARG A 216 24.78 -6.00 27.82
C ARG A 216 24.06 -4.67 27.64
N LYS A 217 24.37 -3.95 26.57
CA LYS A 217 23.79 -2.66 26.27
C LYS A 217 22.26 -2.80 26.04
N VAL A 218 21.46 -2.65 27.10
CA VAL A 218 19.99 -2.67 27.01
C VAL A 218 19.54 -1.34 26.46
N ALA A 219 19.16 -1.34 25.19
CA ALA A 219 18.86 -0.11 24.47
C ALA A 219 17.38 0.29 24.59
N VAL A 220 16.51 -0.71 24.77
CA VAL A 220 15.05 -0.54 24.85
C VAL A 220 14.50 -1.37 26.00
N VAL A 221 13.56 -0.80 26.75
CA VAL A 221 12.84 -1.49 27.83
C VAL A 221 11.35 -1.32 27.64
N GLN A 222 10.65 -2.42 27.42
CA GLN A 222 9.18 -2.45 27.35
C GLN A 222 8.63 -2.86 28.71
N THR A 223 7.59 -2.19 29.18
CA THR A 223 6.79 -2.70 30.30
C THR A 223 5.45 -3.25 29.79
N LEU A 224 4.80 -4.10 30.59
CA LEU A 224 3.42 -4.49 30.34
C LEU A 224 2.48 -3.38 30.87
N ALA A 225 1.27 -3.32 30.31
CA ALA A 225 0.23 -2.41 30.75
C ALA A 225 -0.83 -3.19 31.51
N ASP A 226 -1.30 -2.65 32.62
CA ASP A 226 -2.40 -3.23 33.41
C ASP A 226 -3.76 -2.79 32.88
N HIS A 227 -4.79 -3.48 33.33
CA HIS A 227 -6.22 -3.27 33.08
C HIS A 227 -6.67 -3.55 31.64
N ASP A 228 -6.23 -2.76 30.66
CA ASP A 228 -6.58 -2.97 29.25
C ASP A 228 -5.32 -3.01 28.36
N PRO A 229 -4.52 -4.09 28.47
CA PRO A 229 -3.25 -4.21 27.77
C PRO A 229 -3.42 -4.23 26.24
N ASP A 230 -2.32 -4.10 25.52
CA ASP A 230 -2.32 -4.11 24.05
C ASP A 230 -2.48 -5.51 23.44
N PHE A 231 -3.67 -6.06 23.63
CA PHE A 231 -4.20 -7.22 22.95
C PHE A 231 -4.70 -6.86 21.56
N ASP A 232 -4.55 -7.81 20.62
CA ASP A 232 -5.13 -7.71 19.29
C ASP A 232 -6.67 -7.85 19.32
N ALA A 233 -7.31 -7.48 18.21
CA ALA A 233 -8.76 -7.52 18.07
C ALA A 233 -9.33 -8.93 18.24
N ILE A 234 -8.61 -9.98 17.81
CA ILE A 234 -9.04 -11.38 17.99
C ILE A 234 -9.15 -11.71 19.48
N TYR A 235 -8.14 -11.37 20.28
CA TYR A 235 -8.17 -11.57 21.71
C TYR A 235 -9.36 -10.83 22.32
N ARG A 236 -9.54 -9.55 22.00
CA ARG A 236 -10.62 -8.70 22.54
C ARG A 236 -12.02 -9.22 22.18
N LEU A 237 -12.18 -9.84 21.01
CA LEU A 237 -13.42 -10.47 20.57
C LEU A 237 -13.70 -11.81 21.25
N THR A 238 -12.68 -12.48 21.78
CA THR A 238 -12.78 -13.88 22.23
C THR A 238 -12.47 -14.10 23.70
N ARG A 239 -11.90 -13.11 24.40
CA ARG A 239 -11.40 -13.24 25.78
C ARG A 239 -11.80 -12.02 26.63
N PRO A 240 -11.98 -12.22 27.94
CA PRO A 240 -12.36 -11.15 28.85
C PRO A 240 -11.20 -10.19 29.16
N LEU A 241 -11.58 -8.98 29.55
CA LEU A 241 -10.78 -7.94 30.19
C LEU A 241 -11.45 -7.58 31.54
N PRO A 242 -10.75 -7.00 32.53
CA PRO A 242 -9.35 -6.53 32.49
C PRO A 242 -8.30 -7.63 32.73
N VAL A 243 -7.04 -7.33 32.40
CA VAL A 243 -5.86 -8.17 32.74
C VAL A 243 -4.79 -7.31 33.40
N ASP A 244 -4.37 -7.68 34.61
CA ASP A 244 -3.37 -6.98 35.41
C ASP A 244 -2.12 -7.85 35.62
N PHE A 245 -0.95 -7.37 35.23
CA PHE A 245 0.37 -8.01 35.36
C PHE A 245 1.18 -7.53 36.57
N HIS A 246 0.88 -6.38 37.20
CA HIS A 246 1.66 -5.89 38.37
C HIS A 246 1.76 -6.88 39.53
N GLN A 247 0.79 -7.80 39.67
CA GLN A 247 0.78 -8.83 40.72
C GLN A 247 1.46 -10.14 40.27
N LEU A 248 1.83 -10.26 39.00
CA LEU A 248 2.17 -11.52 38.35
C LEU A 248 3.66 -11.62 38.01
N THR A 249 4.24 -10.56 37.46
CA THR A 249 5.60 -10.60 36.91
C THR A 249 6.62 -9.91 37.83
N THR A 250 7.34 -10.71 38.63
CA THR A 250 8.47 -10.20 39.45
C THR A 250 9.82 -10.34 38.75
N VAL A 251 9.84 -10.88 37.52
CA VAL A 251 11.05 -11.24 36.79
C VAL A 251 11.12 -10.43 35.50
N ALA A 252 12.26 -9.75 35.28
CA ALA A 252 12.55 -9.11 34.01
C ALA A 252 13.14 -10.12 33.01
N PHE A 253 12.84 -9.94 31.72
CA PHE A 253 13.31 -10.80 30.64
C PHE A 253 14.28 -10.06 29.72
N LEU A 254 15.46 -10.61 29.51
CA LEU A 254 16.45 -10.08 28.56
C LEU A 254 16.41 -10.91 27.27
N LEU A 255 16.11 -10.27 26.14
CA LEU A 255 16.08 -10.95 24.84
C LEU A 255 17.49 -11.04 24.23
N LYS A 256 17.91 -12.27 23.93
CA LYS A 256 19.14 -12.57 23.21
C LYS A 256 18.83 -12.83 21.73
N ALA A 257 19.60 -12.20 20.85
CA ALA A 257 19.52 -12.46 19.42
C ALA A 257 19.70 -13.97 19.11
N PRO A 258 18.95 -14.55 18.16
CA PRO A 258 17.92 -13.93 17.32
C PRO A 258 16.48 -14.19 17.82
N ALA A 259 16.12 -13.75 19.03
CA ALA A 259 14.74 -13.83 19.53
C ALA A 259 14.00 -12.48 19.38
N PHE A 260 12.75 -12.54 18.89
CA PHE A 260 11.85 -11.39 18.78
C PHE A 260 10.78 -11.40 19.86
N THR A 261 10.31 -10.22 20.26
CA THR A 261 9.01 -10.04 20.92
C THR A 261 8.32 -8.82 20.30
N PRO A 262 7.00 -8.81 20.09
CA PRO A 262 6.30 -7.59 19.70
C PRO A 262 6.53 -6.51 20.77
N LEU A 263 6.90 -5.30 20.35
CA LEU A 263 6.90 -4.10 21.19
C LEU A 263 5.92 -3.12 20.59
N ASN A 264 5.06 -2.56 21.43
CA ASN A 264 4.14 -1.51 21.02
C ASN A 264 4.67 -0.15 21.43
N ALA A 265 4.04 0.90 20.92
CA ALA A 265 4.33 2.28 21.30
C ALA A 265 3.47 2.71 22.50
N GLN A 266 3.36 1.82 23.50
CA GLN A 266 2.60 2.00 24.74
C GLN A 266 3.48 1.54 25.92
N ALA A 267 4.11 2.50 26.59
CA ALA A 267 5.04 2.29 27.72
C ALA A 267 6.36 1.58 27.33
N CYS A 268 7.06 2.17 26.38
CA CYS A 268 8.37 1.71 25.93
C CYS A 268 9.45 2.78 26.18
N LEU A 269 10.52 2.43 26.88
CA LEU A 269 11.64 3.33 27.17
C LEU A 269 12.81 3.08 26.21
N PHE A 270 13.08 4.06 25.36
CA PHE A 270 14.28 4.17 24.52
C PHE A 270 15.32 4.96 25.30
N ARG A 271 16.39 4.32 25.73
CA ARG A 271 17.34 4.93 26.68
C ARG A 271 18.77 4.98 26.20
N ASP A 272 19.01 4.45 25.01
CA ASP A 272 20.31 4.45 24.40
C ASP A 272 20.25 5.14 23.04
N TYR A 273 21.30 5.89 22.78
CA TYR A 273 21.53 6.59 21.52
C TYR A 273 21.24 5.75 20.27
N ASP A 274 21.66 4.48 20.27
CA ASP A 274 21.49 3.58 19.15
C ASP A 274 20.03 3.17 18.93
N ALA A 275 19.23 3.09 20.01
CA ALA A 275 17.81 2.79 19.91
C ALA A 275 17.01 3.96 19.32
N LEU A 276 17.50 5.20 19.47
CA LEU A 276 16.84 6.39 18.94
C LEU A 276 16.76 6.36 17.41
N TRP A 277 17.70 5.71 16.73
CA TRP A 277 17.65 5.50 15.28
C TRP A 277 16.43 4.69 14.83
N GLY A 278 15.97 3.73 15.65
CA GLY A 278 14.83 2.86 15.36
C GLY A 278 13.49 3.36 15.92
N LEU A 279 13.39 4.62 16.34
CA LEU A 279 12.12 5.24 16.74
C LEU A 279 11.15 5.46 15.58
N TYR A 280 11.68 5.53 14.36
CA TYR A 280 10.90 5.80 13.16
C TYR A 280 9.73 4.83 12.98
N LEU A 281 8.51 5.36 13.00
CA LEU A 281 7.26 4.64 12.77
C LEU A 281 6.93 4.65 11.27
N PRO A 282 6.83 3.49 10.61
CA PRO A 282 6.50 3.45 9.21
C PRO A 282 5.09 3.96 8.95
N VAL A 283 4.96 4.86 7.98
CA VAL A 283 3.70 5.57 7.72
C VAL A 283 2.94 5.00 6.53
N THR A 284 3.59 4.10 5.79
CA THR A 284 2.96 3.39 4.68
C THR A 284 2.25 2.08 5.08
N VAL A 285 2.01 1.89 6.37
CA VAL A 285 1.20 0.78 6.90
C VAL A 285 0.13 1.35 7.80
N HIS A 286 -0.94 0.60 8.07
CA HIS A 286 -1.98 1.07 8.98
C HIS A 286 -1.41 1.37 10.38
N GLY A 287 -1.98 2.35 11.10
CA GLY A 287 -1.47 2.75 12.42
C GLY A 287 -1.37 1.60 13.43
N ARG A 288 -2.30 0.63 13.38
CA ARG A 288 -2.29 -0.62 14.18
C ARG A 288 -1.23 -1.65 13.78
N VAL A 289 -0.47 -1.39 12.72
CA VAL A 289 0.63 -2.22 12.21
C VAL A 289 1.98 -1.54 12.47
N SER A 290 2.00 -0.21 12.38
CA SER A 290 3.19 0.64 12.38
C SER A 290 4.16 0.37 13.52
N ASP A 291 3.69 0.43 14.77
CA ASP A 291 4.52 0.31 15.96
C ASP A 291 5.10 -1.10 16.15
N ILE A 292 4.26 -2.12 15.89
CA ILE A 292 4.64 -3.53 15.93
C ILE A 292 5.72 -3.84 14.90
N TRP A 293 5.55 -3.44 13.65
CA TRP A 293 6.52 -3.77 12.60
C TRP A 293 7.84 -3.02 12.76
N ARG A 294 7.78 -1.74 13.15
CA ARG A 294 8.98 -1.02 13.59
C ARG A 294 9.72 -1.80 14.68
N SER A 295 9.01 -2.39 15.64
CA SER A 295 9.67 -3.12 16.75
C SER A 295 10.52 -4.29 16.27
N PHE A 296 10.12 -5.01 15.21
CA PHE A 296 10.90 -6.11 14.66
C PHE A 296 12.14 -5.59 13.91
N VAL A 297 11.98 -4.51 13.14
CA VAL A 297 13.11 -3.84 12.47
C VAL A 297 14.13 -3.33 13.48
N LEU A 298 13.67 -2.63 14.52
CA LEU A 298 14.49 -2.14 15.63
C LEU A 298 15.25 -3.28 16.31
N GLN A 299 14.59 -4.36 16.71
CA GLN A 299 15.24 -5.52 17.33
C GLN A 299 16.34 -6.08 16.44
N ARG A 300 16.07 -6.23 15.13
CA ARG A 300 17.06 -6.71 14.18
C ARG A 300 18.28 -5.80 14.10
N LEU A 301 18.09 -4.47 14.10
CA LEU A 301 19.18 -3.50 14.07
C LEU A 301 19.97 -3.49 15.39
N LEU A 302 19.32 -3.68 16.54
CA LEU A 302 20.01 -3.77 17.82
C LEU A 302 20.97 -4.97 17.90
N TRP A 303 20.62 -6.10 17.25
CA TRP A 303 21.51 -7.26 17.18
C TRP A 303 22.85 -6.95 16.52
N ASP A 304 22.84 -6.09 15.49
CA ASP A 304 24.05 -5.65 14.78
C ASP A 304 24.95 -4.73 15.61
N LEU A 305 24.41 -4.16 16.69
CA LEU A 305 25.10 -3.27 17.62
C LEU A 305 25.49 -3.99 18.91
N GLY A 306 25.18 -5.28 19.03
CA GLY A 306 25.36 -6.04 20.28
C GLY A 306 24.44 -5.57 21.42
N ALA A 307 23.36 -4.85 21.08
CA ALA A 307 22.37 -4.34 22.00
C ALA A 307 21.14 -5.25 22.07
N SER A 308 20.38 -5.13 23.15
CA SER A 308 19.22 -5.98 23.44
C SER A 308 18.00 -5.17 23.89
N VAL A 309 16.85 -5.82 23.77
CA VAL A 309 15.59 -5.39 24.37
C VAL A 309 15.40 -6.13 25.70
N ALA A 310 14.87 -5.45 26.70
CA ALA A 310 14.39 -6.05 27.93
C ALA A 310 12.87 -5.83 28.10
N VAL A 311 12.18 -6.82 28.67
CA VAL A 311 10.81 -6.66 29.15
C VAL A 311 10.87 -6.56 30.68
N ALA A 312 10.34 -5.45 31.22
CA ALA A 312 10.31 -5.19 32.64
C ALA A 312 9.38 -6.19 33.35
N GLY A 313 9.78 -6.63 34.54
CA GLY A 313 8.93 -7.46 35.38
C GLY A 313 7.71 -6.67 35.86
N ARG A 314 7.91 -5.49 36.47
CA ARG A 314 6.80 -4.67 36.97
C ARG A 314 6.20 -3.77 35.88
N THR A 315 4.87 -3.67 35.86
CA THR A 315 4.12 -2.71 35.02
C THR A 315 4.35 -1.28 35.50
N TRP A 316 4.50 -0.33 34.57
CA TRP A 316 4.61 1.10 34.91
C TRP A 316 3.33 1.86 34.64
N VAL A 317 2.45 1.29 33.83
CA VAL A 317 1.23 1.96 33.39
C VAL A 317 0.00 1.08 33.58
N ARG A 318 -1.12 1.73 33.86
CA ARG A 318 -2.47 1.22 33.69
C ARG A 318 -3.04 1.82 32.42
N GLN A 319 -3.62 1.00 31.55
CA GLN A 319 -4.22 1.46 30.30
C GLN A 319 -5.75 1.53 30.42
N LEU A 320 -6.33 2.67 30.04
CA LEU A 320 -7.77 2.93 30.02
C LEU A 320 -8.23 3.28 28.61
N ARG A 321 -8.51 2.27 27.79
CA ARG A 321 -8.84 2.49 26.39
C ARG A 321 -10.13 3.27 26.18
N ASN A 322 -10.14 4.00 25.07
CA ASN A 322 -11.33 4.63 24.53
C ASN A 322 -12.33 3.57 24.01
N SER A 323 -13.54 3.97 23.63
CA SER A 323 -14.51 3.07 22.97
C SER A 323 -14.04 2.71 21.56
N HIS A 324 -13.97 1.41 21.24
CA HIS A 324 -13.44 0.89 19.98
C HIS A 324 -14.47 0.04 19.22
N ASP A 325 -14.34 0.00 17.89
CA ASP A 325 -14.97 -1.00 17.04
C ASP A 325 -13.98 -2.14 16.80
N TYR A 326 -14.15 -3.25 17.53
CA TYR A 326 -13.23 -4.38 17.44
C TYR A 326 -13.22 -5.05 16.07
N LEU A 327 -14.28 -4.95 15.27
CA LEU A 327 -14.30 -5.52 13.93
C LEU A 327 -13.51 -4.64 12.96
N ALA A 328 -13.63 -3.32 13.08
CA ALA A 328 -12.79 -2.38 12.34
C ALA A 328 -11.31 -2.55 12.72
N ASP A 329 -11.02 -2.74 14.01
CA ASP A 329 -9.67 -3.02 14.52
C ASP A 329 -9.11 -4.33 13.95
N PHE A 330 -9.92 -5.39 13.87
CA PHE A 330 -9.53 -6.66 13.24
C PHE A 330 -9.14 -6.49 11.77
N ILE A 331 -9.92 -5.73 10.99
CA ILE A 331 -9.61 -5.44 9.58
C ILE A 331 -8.32 -4.62 9.46
N ALA A 332 -8.14 -3.65 10.35
CA ALA A 332 -6.96 -2.80 10.40
C ALA A 332 -5.67 -3.54 10.81
N GLU A 333 -5.80 -4.66 11.52
CA GLU A 333 -4.69 -5.50 11.99
C GLU A 333 -4.36 -6.65 11.01
N ASP A 334 -5.01 -6.73 9.84
CA ASP A 334 -4.88 -7.85 8.90
C ASP A 334 -3.43 -8.22 8.54
N ASP A 335 -2.59 -7.21 8.31
CA ASP A 335 -1.16 -7.38 8.03
C ASP A 335 -0.39 -7.97 9.23
N VAL A 336 -0.77 -7.60 10.45
CA VAL A 336 -0.16 -8.17 11.66
C VAL A 336 -0.38 -9.67 11.70
N TYR A 337 -1.58 -10.13 11.38
CA TYR A 337 -1.93 -11.55 11.38
C TYR A 337 -1.28 -12.33 10.24
N LYS A 338 -1.26 -11.75 9.03
CA LYS A 338 -0.86 -12.48 7.80
C LYS A 338 0.64 -12.39 7.49
N LYS A 339 1.30 -11.30 7.85
CA LYS A 339 2.65 -10.98 7.34
C LYS A 339 3.75 -10.90 8.40
N SER A 340 3.44 -10.69 9.69
CA SER A 340 4.47 -10.50 10.73
C SER A 340 5.46 -11.66 10.85
N GLU A 341 5.02 -12.91 10.66
CA GLU A 341 5.96 -14.03 10.66
C GLU A 341 6.91 -14.02 9.48
N ALA A 342 6.40 -13.74 8.27
CA ALA A 342 7.25 -13.67 7.08
C ALA A 342 8.30 -12.56 7.24
N MET A 343 7.91 -11.42 7.83
CA MET A 343 8.82 -10.34 8.17
C MET A 343 9.89 -10.79 9.16
N MET A 344 9.51 -11.44 10.26
CA MET A 344 10.47 -11.91 11.27
C MET A 344 11.43 -12.97 10.72
N LYS A 345 10.96 -13.89 9.86
CA LYS A 345 11.85 -14.85 9.17
C LYS A 345 12.89 -14.13 8.31
N PHE A 346 12.42 -13.20 7.48
CA PHE A 346 13.30 -12.38 6.67
C PHE A 346 14.32 -11.64 7.53
N LEU A 347 13.88 -10.93 8.58
CA LEU A 347 14.78 -10.16 9.43
C LEU A 347 15.80 -11.07 10.14
N ALA A 348 15.37 -12.24 10.62
CA ALA A 348 16.27 -13.23 11.25
C ALA A 348 17.40 -13.69 10.31
N GLU A 349 17.09 -13.85 9.03
CA GLU A 349 18.02 -14.35 8.01
C GLU A 349 18.77 -13.24 7.27
N TRP A 350 18.26 -12.00 7.33
CA TRP A 350 18.75 -10.87 6.57
C TRP A 350 20.20 -10.53 6.93
N VAL A 351 21.01 -10.32 5.88
CA VAL A 351 22.44 -10.01 5.99
C VAL A 351 22.66 -8.61 5.42
N PRO A 352 22.99 -7.62 6.26
CA PRO A 352 23.24 -6.27 5.79
C PRO A 352 24.55 -6.21 4.98
N THR A 353 24.52 -5.46 3.89
CA THR A 353 25.68 -5.12 3.07
C THR A 353 26.39 -3.87 3.59
N SER A 354 25.68 -3.00 4.29
CA SER A 354 26.19 -1.72 4.78
C SER A 354 26.95 -1.83 6.12
N GLY A 355 27.93 -0.95 6.35
CA GLY A 355 28.75 -0.93 7.58
C GLY A 355 28.25 0.00 8.71
N THR A 356 27.28 0.87 8.43
CA THR A 356 26.78 1.87 9.37
C THR A 356 25.30 1.64 9.68
N LEU A 357 24.88 1.96 10.91
CA LEU A 357 23.48 1.81 11.33
C LEU A 357 22.48 2.57 10.45
N PRO A 358 22.72 3.83 10.01
CA PRO A 358 21.77 4.54 9.16
C PRO A 358 21.62 3.90 7.78
N ALA A 359 22.72 3.44 7.18
CA ALA A 359 22.66 2.75 5.89
C ALA A 359 21.97 1.39 5.99
N ARG A 360 22.12 0.69 7.12
CA ARG A 360 21.36 -0.54 7.39
C ARG A 360 19.88 -0.30 7.60
N LEU A 361 19.51 0.81 8.25
CA LEU A 361 18.11 1.22 8.39
C LEU A 361 17.49 1.51 7.01
N GLU A 362 18.19 2.22 6.14
CA GLU A 362 17.75 2.42 4.74
C GLU A 362 17.63 1.09 3.99
N GLU A 363 18.67 0.25 4.06
CA GLU A 363 18.75 -1.05 3.38
C GLU A 363 17.63 -2.00 3.81
N VAL A 364 17.34 -2.11 5.11
CA VAL A 364 16.27 -3.00 5.60
C VAL A 364 14.91 -2.51 5.15
N TYR A 365 14.63 -1.21 5.19
CA TYR A 365 13.34 -0.69 4.73
C TYR A 365 13.17 -0.88 3.22
N VAL A 366 14.24 -0.70 2.43
CA VAL A 366 14.25 -1.04 0.99
C VAL A 366 13.88 -2.50 0.74
N GLU A 367 14.47 -3.42 1.51
CA GLU A 367 14.14 -4.85 1.41
C GLU A 367 12.70 -5.14 1.84
N LEU A 368 12.19 -4.44 2.85
CA LEU A 368 10.80 -4.54 3.26
C LEU A 368 9.84 -4.06 2.16
N TYR A 369 10.19 -3.01 1.43
CA TYR A 369 9.45 -2.55 0.26
C TYR A 369 9.47 -3.59 -0.87
N ARG A 370 10.66 -4.10 -1.23
CA ARG A 370 10.83 -5.15 -2.27
C ARG A 370 9.99 -6.40 -1.99
N ARG A 371 9.72 -6.68 -0.72
CA ARG A 371 8.93 -7.83 -0.24
C ARG A 371 7.45 -7.51 0.02
N GLY A 372 7.00 -6.29 -0.26
CA GLY A 372 5.60 -5.87 -0.14
C GLY A 372 5.11 -5.71 1.30
N PHE A 373 6.00 -5.39 2.24
CA PHE A 373 5.63 -5.01 3.59
C PHE A 373 5.26 -3.51 3.65
N VAL A 374 6.16 -2.64 3.19
CA VAL A 374 5.97 -1.17 3.16
C VAL A 374 5.85 -0.67 1.72
N GLU A 375 5.35 0.54 1.50
CA GLU A 375 5.16 1.11 0.15
C GLU A 375 6.37 1.97 -0.29
N GLU A 376 6.39 2.39 -1.55
CA GLU A 376 7.52 3.11 -2.16
C GLU A 376 7.85 4.45 -1.47
N ASP A 377 6.81 5.16 -1.00
CA ASP A 377 6.95 6.43 -0.28
C ASP A 377 7.83 6.30 0.98
N GLU A 378 7.96 5.09 1.50
CA GLU A 378 8.81 4.75 2.65
C GLU A 378 10.31 4.84 2.33
N VAL A 379 10.71 4.46 1.11
CA VAL A 379 12.09 4.03 0.80
C VAL A 379 12.76 4.69 -0.38
N SER A 380 12.03 5.33 -1.29
CA SER A 380 12.41 5.33 -2.71
C SER A 380 13.91 5.59 -2.99
N MET A 381 14.49 4.64 -3.72
CA MET A 381 15.92 4.49 -3.94
C MET A 381 16.49 5.43 -5.01
N ARG A 382 17.79 5.70 -4.88
CA ARG A 382 18.73 6.24 -5.88
C ARG A 382 18.74 5.46 -7.21
N LEU A 383 17.73 5.61 -8.06
CA LEU A 383 17.73 5.11 -9.45
C LEU A 383 17.47 6.24 -10.46
N SER A 384 18.09 7.40 -10.26
CA SER A 384 18.36 8.39 -11.31
C SER A 384 19.31 9.47 -10.81
N PRO A 385 20.48 9.70 -11.42
CA PRO A 385 21.34 10.84 -11.09
C PRO A 385 20.72 12.21 -11.40
N ALA A 386 19.54 12.27 -12.04
CA ALA A 386 18.91 13.50 -12.48
C ALA A 386 17.91 14.12 -11.47
N LEU A 387 17.59 13.44 -10.37
CA LEU A 387 16.64 13.92 -9.35
C LEU A 387 17.34 14.19 -8.02
N VAL A 388 17.91 15.39 -7.90
CA VAL A 388 18.60 15.87 -6.68
C VAL A 388 17.62 16.49 -5.64
N GLN A 389 16.30 16.25 -5.69
CA GLN A 389 15.36 16.99 -4.83
C GLN A 389 14.28 16.21 -4.05
N SER A 390 14.09 14.91 -4.27
CA SER A 390 13.12 14.12 -3.48
C SER A 390 13.84 13.18 -2.51
N VAL A 391 13.75 13.47 -1.22
CA VAL A 391 14.30 12.66 -0.13
C VAL A 391 13.11 12.15 0.70
N TYR A 392 13.07 10.84 0.91
CA TYR A 392 11.92 10.02 1.38
C TYR A 392 11.86 9.89 2.91
N HIS A 393 10.81 9.25 3.47
CA HIS A 393 10.55 9.28 4.91
C HIS A 393 11.71 8.74 5.77
N VAL A 394 12.24 7.56 5.46
CA VAL A 394 13.39 6.98 6.18
C VAL A 394 14.65 7.83 5.99
N GLN A 395 14.87 8.35 4.78
CA GLN A 395 16.03 9.19 4.50
C GLN A 395 15.94 10.55 5.23
N ARG A 396 14.76 11.16 5.29
CA ARG A 396 14.52 12.40 6.05
C ARG A 396 14.69 12.18 7.55
N TRP A 397 14.25 11.03 8.07
CA TRP A 397 14.52 10.64 9.44
C TRP A 397 16.04 10.53 9.72
N ILE A 398 16.77 9.85 8.84
CA ILE A 398 18.24 9.71 8.92
C ILE A 398 18.93 11.07 8.83
N GLU A 399 18.57 11.90 7.85
CA GLU A 399 19.14 13.24 7.66
C GLU A 399 18.87 14.15 8.85
N ALA A 400 17.66 14.09 9.42
CA ALA A 400 17.30 14.85 10.61
C ALA A 400 18.21 14.46 11.78
N LEU A 401 18.38 13.17 12.07
CA LEU A 401 19.30 12.70 13.10
C LEU A 401 20.75 13.14 12.83
N MET A 402 21.26 12.94 11.60
CA MET A 402 22.63 13.35 11.25
C MET A 402 22.83 14.86 11.40
N SER A 403 21.84 15.68 11.05
CA SER A 403 21.91 17.15 11.19
C SER A 403 21.98 17.63 12.65
N LEU A 404 21.48 16.82 13.58
CA LEU A 404 21.53 17.05 15.02
C LEU A 404 22.85 16.60 15.66
N GLY A 405 23.83 16.21 14.85
CA GLY A 405 25.11 15.72 15.33
C GLY A 405 25.06 14.26 15.78
N TYR A 406 24.02 13.50 15.39
CA TYR A 406 24.04 12.08 15.65
C TYR A 406 25.08 11.39 14.72
N VAL A 407 26.18 10.90 15.28
CA VAL A 407 27.27 10.20 14.59
C VAL A 407 26.93 8.72 14.42
N ALA A 408 27.06 8.21 13.19
CA ALA A 408 26.80 6.82 12.87
C ALA A 408 27.69 5.85 13.69
N ALA A 409 27.08 5.02 14.53
CA ALA A 409 27.76 3.90 15.16
C ALA A 409 28.30 2.92 14.08
N ARG A 410 29.55 2.46 14.23
CA ARG A 410 30.07 1.34 13.44
C ARG A 410 29.43 0.05 13.93
N ALA A 411 28.75 -0.67 13.04
CA ALA A 411 28.17 -1.97 13.38
C ALA A 411 29.28 -2.99 13.66
N VAL A 412 29.07 -3.86 14.66
CA VAL A 412 30.03 -4.92 14.99
C VAL A 412 29.88 -6.04 13.97
N GLY A 413 30.99 -6.49 13.37
CA GLY A 413 30.98 -7.63 12.43
C GLY A 413 30.38 -8.89 13.08
N ARG A 414 29.73 -9.76 12.27
CA ARG A 414 28.95 -10.93 12.69
C ARG A 414 29.54 -11.71 13.88
N VAL A 415 28.69 -12.03 14.85
CA VAL A 415 28.80 -13.28 15.62
C VAL A 415 28.19 -14.38 14.74
N ALA A 416 29.04 -15.19 14.11
CA ALA A 416 28.61 -16.34 13.33
C ALA A 416 28.02 -17.42 14.26
N SER A 417 26.80 -17.89 13.98
CA SER A 417 26.35 -19.19 14.47
C SER A 417 27.08 -20.28 13.68
N SER A 418 27.80 -21.13 14.40
CA SER A 418 28.50 -22.28 13.87
C SER A 418 27.51 -23.35 13.40
N ALA A 419 27.38 -23.52 12.09
CA ALA A 419 26.96 -24.80 11.49
C ALA A 419 27.67 -24.94 10.14
N THR A 420 28.56 -25.91 10.10
CA THR A 420 29.44 -26.30 8.99
C THR A 420 28.66 -26.92 7.82
N GLY A 421 29.06 -26.64 6.58
CA GLY A 421 28.65 -27.44 5.41
C GLY A 421 28.83 -26.74 4.07
N ASP A 422 30.04 -26.87 3.51
CA ASP A 422 30.47 -26.67 2.11
C ASP A 422 29.89 -25.54 1.24
N SER A 423 30.78 -24.60 0.89
CA SER A 423 30.60 -23.67 -0.22
C SER A 423 31.82 -23.74 -1.16
N ARG A 424 31.57 -24.15 -2.41
CA ARG A 424 32.40 -23.86 -3.59
C ARG A 424 31.45 -23.18 -4.57
N SER A 425 31.52 -21.86 -4.71
CA SER A 425 32.29 -21.12 -5.72
C SER A 425 31.76 -21.33 -7.14
N TRP A 426 30.92 -20.40 -7.59
CA TRP A 426 30.63 -20.12 -9.01
C TRP A 426 30.86 -18.63 -9.28
N ALA A 427 32.10 -18.19 -9.10
CA ALA A 427 32.56 -16.89 -9.56
C ALA A 427 33.84 -17.11 -10.37
N ASP A 428 33.69 -17.64 -11.58
CA ASP A 428 34.69 -17.64 -12.64
C ASP A 428 34.06 -18.11 -13.96
N ALA A 429 33.32 -17.22 -14.64
CA ALA A 429 33.15 -17.24 -16.10
C ALA A 429 32.29 -16.05 -16.54
N ALA A 430 32.91 -15.12 -17.28
CA ALA A 430 32.33 -14.19 -18.27
C ALA A 430 32.86 -12.75 -18.10
N MET A 431 34.17 -12.59 -18.29
CA MET A 431 34.77 -11.31 -18.71
C MET A 431 35.71 -11.61 -19.87
N ALA A 432 35.19 -11.51 -21.10
CA ALA A 432 35.98 -11.31 -22.31
C ALA A 432 35.03 -10.98 -23.48
N ASN A 433 34.88 -9.70 -23.79
CA ASN A 433 35.20 -9.12 -25.10
C ASN A 433 34.66 -7.70 -25.16
N GLY A 434 35.59 -6.77 -25.37
CA GLY A 434 35.29 -5.37 -25.64
C GLY A 434 35.05 -5.12 -27.11
N ASP A 435 34.48 -3.95 -27.39
CA ASP A 435 34.64 -3.05 -28.55
C ASP A 435 33.52 -2.01 -28.38
N GLY A 436 33.67 -0.69 -28.44
CA GLY A 436 34.77 0.13 -28.94
C GLY A 436 34.21 1.21 -29.88
N HIS A 437 33.34 2.13 -29.46
CA HIS A 437 33.01 3.32 -30.30
C HIS A 437 32.78 4.61 -29.50
N LYS A 438 33.32 5.70 -30.08
CA LYS A 438 33.66 7.00 -29.49
C LYS A 438 32.46 7.96 -29.39
N ALA A 439 32.53 8.82 -28.37
CA ALA A 439 31.66 9.96 -28.14
C ALA A 439 31.81 11.07 -29.19
N VAL A 440 30.68 11.72 -29.53
CA VAL A 440 30.61 13.02 -30.23
C VAL A 440 30.03 14.04 -29.22
N PRO A 441 30.64 15.22 -29.01
CA PRO A 441 30.12 16.21 -28.07
C PRO A 441 29.00 17.07 -28.70
N PRO A 442 27.94 17.44 -27.95
CA PRO A 442 26.95 18.40 -28.43
C PRO A 442 27.44 19.83 -28.23
N GLN A 443 27.38 20.64 -29.29
CA GLN A 443 27.62 22.08 -29.23
C GLN A 443 26.31 22.84 -28.94
N GLY A 444 26.40 23.79 -28.01
CA GLY A 444 25.74 25.10 -28.14
C GLY A 444 24.31 25.23 -27.65
N VAL A 445 24.16 25.62 -26.39
CA VAL A 445 22.97 26.33 -25.89
C VAL A 445 23.03 27.80 -26.36
N PRO A 446 21.92 28.38 -26.82
CA PRO A 446 21.64 29.79 -26.58
C PRO A 446 20.42 29.95 -25.67
N SER A 447 20.59 30.83 -24.68
CA SER A 447 19.58 31.37 -23.79
C SER A 447 19.45 32.89 -24.08
N PRO A 448 18.50 33.63 -23.52
CA PRO A 448 17.06 33.63 -23.81
C PRO A 448 16.59 35.07 -24.14
N ALA A 449 15.69 35.27 -25.11
CA ALA A 449 14.93 36.52 -25.18
C ALA A 449 13.71 36.41 -26.10
N GLY A 450 12.53 36.64 -25.52
CA GLY A 450 11.37 37.23 -26.18
C GLY A 450 10.68 36.42 -27.27
N VAL A 451 9.45 35.98 -27.01
CA VAL A 451 8.23 36.46 -27.70
C VAL A 451 7.04 35.85 -26.96
N LEU A 452 6.26 36.71 -26.29
CA LEU A 452 4.86 36.41 -25.97
C LEU A 452 4.10 36.32 -27.29
N ASN A 453 3.58 35.14 -27.63
CA ASN A 453 2.40 35.07 -28.49
C ASN A 453 1.47 33.94 -28.05
N SER A 454 0.21 34.34 -27.91
CA SER A 454 -0.91 33.61 -27.35
C SER A 454 -1.47 32.57 -28.31
N THR A 455 -1.53 31.32 -27.86
CA THR A 455 -2.70 30.42 -27.97
C THR A 455 -2.55 29.35 -26.88
N SER A 456 -2.90 29.66 -25.64
CA SER A 456 -2.94 28.65 -24.58
C SER A 456 -4.06 27.65 -24.91
N ARG A 457 -3.71 26.45 -25.40
CA ARG A 457 -4.68 25.35 -25.49
C ARG A 457 -5.26 25.11 -24.08
N ARG A 458 -6.58 25.23 -23.94
CA ARG A 458 -7.28 25.05 -22.66
C ARG A 458 -7.04 23.61 -22.16
N VAL A 459 -6.45 23.46 -20.99
CA VAL A 459 -6.20 22.14 -20.38
C VAL A 459 -7.50 21.57 -19.81
N VAL A 460 -7.89 20.38 -20.27
CA VAL A 460 -9.04 19.63 -19.77
C VAL A 460 -8.56 18.75 -18.60
N ARG A 461 -9.29 18.74 -17.47
CA ARG A 461 -8.89 18.00 -16.27
C ARG A 461 -9.79 16.78 -16.17
N VAL A 462 -9.20 15.60 -16.18
CA VAL A 462 -9.93 14.34 -16.20
C VAL A 462 -9.66 13.61 -14.90
N TRP A 463 -10.70 13.19 -14.19
CA TRP A 463 -10.57 12.36 -12.99
C TRP A 463 -11.13 10.97 -13.23
N ILE A 464 -10.31 9.93 -13.00
CA ILE A 464 -10.66 8.54 -13.28
C ILE A 464 -10.68 7.76 -11.96
N THR A 465 -11.82 7.19 -11.58
CA THR A 465 -11.87 6.20 -10.49
C THR A 465 -11.66 4.81 -11.06
N GLY A 466 -10.88 3.96 -10.37
CA GLY A 466 -10.52 2.65 -10.89
C GLY A 466 -9.48 2.73 -12.00
N ILE A 467 -8.65 3.79 -11.97
CA ILE A 467 -7.62 4.09 -12.98
C ILE A 467 -6.61 2.95 -13.16
N ASN A 468 -6.30 2.20 -12.09
CA ASN A 468 -5.35 1.10 -12.14
C ASN A 468 -5.97 -0.22 -12.62
N GLY A 469 -7.29 -0.25 -12.84
CA GLY A 469 -8.00 -1.37 -13.46
C GLY A 469 -7.79 -1.44 -14.97
N MET A 470 -8.20 -2.55 -15.57
CA MET A 470 -8.06 -2.82 -17.00
C MET A 470 -8.65 -1.69 -17.88
N ILE A 471 -9.90 -1.27 -17.63
CA ILE A 471 -10.55 -0.22 -18.43
C ILE A 471 -9.95 1.17 -18.12
N GLY A 472 -9.83 1.51 -16.84
CA GLY A 472 -9.33 2.82 -16.42
C GLY A 472 -7.91 3.12 -16.90
N SER A 473 -7.04 2.11 -16.96
CA SER A 473 -5.64 2.27 -17.39
C SER A 473 -5.52 2.47 -18.89
N ASN A 474 -6.33 1.77 -19.70
CA ASN A 474 -6.40 1.99 -21.14
C ASN A 474 -6.96 3.38 -21.48
N ILE A 475 -7.94 3.87 -20.71
CA ILE A 475 -8.43 5.26 -20.83
C ILE A 475 -7.33 6.26 -20.48
N ALA A 476 -6.62 6.05 -19.36
CA ALA A 476 -5.52 6.93 -18.96
C ALA A 476 -4.42 6.99 -20.05
N LYS A 477 -4.05 5.83 -20.60
CA LYS A 477 -3.09 5.72 -21.71
C LYS A 477 -3.57 6.43 -22.96
N ALA A 478 -4.83 6.22 -23.36
CA ALA A 478 -5.41 6.90 -24.51
C ALA A 478 -5.44 8.43 -24.35
N LEU A 479 -5.67 8.95 -23.14
CA LEU A 479 -5.67 10.40 -22.87
C LEU A 479 -4.26 11.03 -22.86
N VAL A 480 -3.22 10.23 -22.58
CA VAL A 480 -1.83 10.69 -22.47
C VAL A 480 -1.06 10.50 -23.77
N TRP A 481 -1.30 9.42 -24.52
CA TRP A 481 -0.47 9.08 -25.66
C TRP A 481 -0.63 10.06 -26.83
N PRO A 482 0.48 10.45 -27.51
CA PRO A 482 0.47 11.48 -28.56
C PRO A 482 -0.42 11.16 -29.76
N GLU A 483 -0.70 9.88 -29.99
CA GLU A 483 -1.50 9.38 -31.12
C GLU A 483 -2.98 9.77 -30.99
N PHE A 484 -3.46 10.03 -29.77
CA PHE A 484 -4.82 10.48 -29.54
C PHE A 484 -4.96 11.98 -29.83
N LYS A 485 -5.63 12.31 -30.94
CA LYS A 485 -5.89 13.69 -31.35
C LYS A 485 -7.00 14.31 -30.48
N GLY A 486 -6.61 15.01 -29.41
CA GLY A 486 -7.53 15.70 -28.50
C GLY A 486 -6.99 17.04 -27.95
N PRO A 487 -7.76 17.75 -27.10
CA PRO A 487 -7.23 18.82 -26.27
C PRO A 487 -6.13 18.28 -25.33
N HIS A 488 -5.36 19.19 -24.72
CA HIS A 488 -4.38 18.80 -23.73
C HIS A 488 -5.09 18.34 -22.44
N TYR A 489 -5.01 17.06 -22.11
CA TYR A 489 -5.61 16.50 -20.88
C TYR A 489 -4.60 16.49 -19.73
N ALA A 490 -5.04 16.88 -18.54
CA ALA A 490 -4.37 16.61 -17.28
C ALA A 490 -5.15 15.49 -16.58
N VAL A 491 -4.54 14.31 -16.47
CA VAL A 491 -5.20 13.10 -15.98
C VAL A 491 -4.91 12.91 -14.49
N PHE A 492 -5.98 12.71 -13.73
CA PHE A 492 -5.96 12.44 -12.30
C PHE A 492 -6.61 11.09 -12.03
N GLY A 493 -6.04 10.30 -11.15
CA GLY A 493 -6.51 8.95 -10.86
C GLY A 493 -6.83 8.73 -9.39
N LEU A 494 -7.98 8.14 -9.07
CA LEU A 494 -8.25 7.62 -7.73
C LEU A 494 -7.71 6.19 -7.61
N VAL A 495 -6.82 5.97 -6.66
CA VAL A 495 -6.27 4.65 -6.32
C VAL A 495 -6.49 4.35 -4.84
N ARG A 496 -6.83 3.10 -4.53
CA ARG A 496 -6.83 2.63 -3.14
C ARG A 496 -5.40 2.47 -2.66
N TYR A 497 -5.24 2.53 -1.35
CA TYR A 497 -3.98 2.22 -0.71
C TYR A 497 -3.50 0.82 -1.12
N ARG A 498 -2.25 0.68 -1.58
CA ARG A 498 -1.64 -0.57 -2.12
C ARG A 498 -2.22 -1.13 -3.42
N ALA A 499 -2.88 -0.31 -4.22
CA ALA A 499 -3.37 -0.73 -5.52
C ALA A 499 -2.19 -1.10 -6.45
N ASN A 500 -2.26 -2.24 -7.14
CA ASN A 500 -1.28 -2.59 -8.17
C ASN A 500 -1.38 -1.58 -9.33
N LEU A 501 -0.27 -0.89 -9.62
CA LEU A 501 -0.17 0.14 -10.67
C LEU A 501 0.44 -0.39 -11.98
N GLY A 502 0.74 -1.69 -12.09
CA GLY A 502 1.41 -2.28 -13.26
C GLY A 502 0.68 -2.01 -14.58
N ASN A 503 -0.65 -1.91 -14.56
CA ASN A 503 -1.44 -1.56 -15.74
C ASN A 503 -1.19 -0.12 -16.25
N LEU A 504 -0.65 0.75 -15.40
CA LEU A 504 -0.30 2.15 -15.72
C LEU A 504 1.18 2.32 -16.10
N ALA A 505 1.93 1.22 -16.20
CA ALA A 505 3.30 1.26 -16.69
C ALA A 505 3.38 2.02 -18.02
N GLY A 506 4.36 2.93 -18.13
CA GLY A 506 4.59 3.78 -19.29
C GLY A 506 3.82 5.12 -19.30
N VAL A 507 2.90 5.37 -18.35
CA VAL A 507 2.17 6.66 -18.26
C VAL A 507 2.13 7.25 -16.85
N LEU A 508 2.83 6.65 -15.87
CA LEU A 508 2.80 7.09 -14.47
C LEU A 508 3.33 8.51 -14.28
N GLU A 509 4.28 8.95 -15.10
CA GLU A 509 4.87 10.30 -15.03
C GLU A 509 3.92 11.39 -15.56
N ASP A 510 2.96 11.00 -16.39
CA ASP A 510 2.02 11.91 -17.06
C ASP A 510 0.65 12.00 -16.35
N ILE A 511 0.45 11.23 -15.27
CA ILE A 511 -0.79 11.19 -14.50
C ILE A 511 -0.55 11.59 -13.04
N LYS A 512 -1.53 12.23 -12.40
CA LYS A 512 -1.50 12.54 -10.96
C LYS A 512 -2.41 11.61 -10.18
N LEU A 513 -1.84 10.77 -9.31
CA LEU A 513 -2.62 9.87 -8.47
C LEU A 513 -3.09 10.54 -7.18
N THR A 514 -4.30 10.19 -6.76
CA THR A 514 -4.95 10.60 -5.51
C THR A 514 -5.37 9.35 -4.76
N TYR A 515 -4.99 9.25 -3.48
CA TYR A 515 -5.34 8.11 -2.66
C TYR A 515 -6.70 8.30 -1.98
N GLY A 516 -7.52 7.26 -2.00
CA GLY A 516 -8.81 7.24 -1.31
C GLY A 516 -9.63 6.00 -1.65
N ASP A 517 -10.74 5.84 -0.94
CA ASP A 517 -11.73 4.80 -1.22
C ASP A 517 -13.07 5.48 -1.53
N LEU A 518 -13.87 4.88 -2.42
CA LEU A 518 -15.18 5.42 -2.79
C LEU A 518 -16.14 5.50 -1.58
N THR A 519 -15.92 4.66 -0.58
CA THR A 519 -16.73 4.61 0.66
C THR A 519 -16.40 5.74 1.65
N ASP A 520 -15.31 6.48 1.44
CA ASP A 520 -14.99 7.68 2.23
C ASP A 520 -15.53 8.94 1.54
N ALA A 521 -16.79 9.28 1.84
CA ALA A 521 -17.47 10.42 1.26
C ALA A 521 -16.71 11.75 1.44
N GLN A 522 -16.07 11.97 2.60
CA GLN A 522 -15.34 13.21 2.86
C GLN A 522 -14.09 13.29 2.00
N ARG A 523 -13.35 12.18 1.89
CA ARG A 523 -12.16 12.13 1.03
C ARG A 523 -12.51 12.38 -0.43
N ILE A 524 -13.61 11.81 -0.93
CA ILE A 524 -14.09 12.06 -2.29
C ILE A 524 -14.41 13.54 -2.51
N GLN A 525 -15.09 14.20 -1.56
CA GLN A 525 -15.33 15.65 -1.63
C GLN A 525 -14.03 16.45 -1.69
N ASP A 526 -13.04 16.10 -0.87
CA ASP A 526 -11.75 16.79 -0.84
C ASP A 526 -10.99 16.63 -2.17
N ILE A 527 -11.03 15.44 -2.78
CA ILE A 527 -10.43 15.18 -4.10
C ILE A 527 -11.11 16.02 -5.18
N ILE A 528 -12.45 16.08 -5.21
CA ILE A 528 -13.17 16.88 -6.20
C ILE A 528 -12.83 18.37 -6.06
N ARG A 529 -12.69 18.88 -4.84
CA ARG A 529 -12.25 20.27 -4.58
C ARG A 529 -10.82 20.53 -5.04
N GLU A 530 -9.91 19.58 -4.86
CA GLU A 530 -8.51 19.69 -5.29
C GLU A 530 -8.40 19.64 -6.82
N VAL A 531 -8.97 18.60 -7.43
CA VAL A 531 -8.82 18.30 -8.86
C VAL A 531 -9.65 19.25 -9.72
N ARG A 532 -10.83 19.66 -9.26
CA ARG A 532 -11.83 20.44 -10.02
C ARG A 532 -12.04 19.86 -11.42
N PRO A 533 -12.45 18.59 -11.55
CA PRO A 533 -12.47 17.92 -12.84
C PRO A 533 -13.45 18.57 -13.81
N HIS A 534 -13.09 18.58 -15.09
CA HIS A 534 -14.00 18.90 -16.19
C HIS A 534 -14.72 17.63 -16.69
N MET A 535 -14.02 16.49 -16.63
CA MET A 535 -14.53 15.17 -17.02
C MET A 535 -14.23 14.16 -15.91
N VAL A 536 -15.16 13.24 -15.68
CA VAL A 536 -15.01 12.16 -14.70
C VAL A 536 -15.37 10.82 -15.35
N PHE A 537 -14.46 9.85 -15.25
CA PHE A 537 -14.73 8.47 -15.61
C PHE A 537 -14.79 7.61 -14.35
N HIS A 538 -15.98 7.08 -14.04
CA HIS A 538 -16.23 6.33 -12.82
C HIS A 538 -16.24 4.81 -13.11
N PHE A 539 -15.06 4.17 -12.99
CA PHE A 539 -14.89 2.72 -13.22
C PHE A 539 -14.66 1.91 -11.94
N ALA A 540 -14.28 2.54 -10.82
CA ALA A 540 -14.03 1.82 -9.57
C ALA A 540 -15.30 1.08 -9.09
N ALA A 541 -15.15 -0.23 -8.86
CA ALA A 541 -16.20 -1.11 -8.37
C ALA A 541 -15.59 -2.41 -7.83
N GLN A 542 -16.31 -3.12 -6.95
CA GLN A 542 -16.19 -4.58 -6.86
C GLN A 542 -16.78 -5.13 -8.17
N ALA A 543 -15.94 -5.76 -8.99
CA ALA A 543 -16.27 -6.11 -10.37
C ALA A 543 -16.42 -7.62 -10.64
N ILE A 544 -16.28 -8.47 -9.60
CA ILE A 544 -16.24 -9.92 -9.76
C ILE A 544 -17.60 -10.50 -9.37
N ASN A 545 -18.36 -10.95 -10.37
CA ASN A 545 -19.73 -11.46 -10.19
C ASN A 545 -19.79 -12.62 -9.18
N GLY A 546 -18.88 -13.59 -9.26
CA GLY A 546 -18.84 -14.74 -8.33
C GLY A 546 -18.58 -14.35 -6.86
N VAL A 547 -17.76 -13.33 -6.61
CA VAL A 547 -17.50 -12.82 -5.25
C VAL A 547 -18.72 -12.09 -4.70
N SER A 548 -19.58 -11.53 -5.56
CA SER A 548 -20.73 -10.75 -5.11
C SER A 548 -21.73 -11.58 -4.31
N PHE A 549 -21.94 -12.86 -4.64
CA PHE A 549 -22.79 -13.78 -3.88
C PHE A 549 -22.24 -14.10 -2.48
N GLN A 550 -20.92 -14.04 -2.29
CA GLN A 550 -20.28 -14.30 -1.01
C GLN A 550 -20.11 -13.02 -0.18
N SER A 551 -20.26 -11.85 -0.80
CA SER A 551 -19.94 -10.55 -0.20
C SER A 551 -20.82 -9.44 -0.79
N GLU A 552 -22.13 -9.61 -0.67
CA GLU A 552 -23.14 -8.68 -1.20
C GLU A 552 -22.99 -7.29 -0.59
N THR A 553 -22.88 -7.21 0.75
CA THR A 553 -22.73 -5.95 1.49
C THR A 553 -21.52 -5.15 1.01
N LEU A 554 -20.37 -5.80 0.78
CA LEU A 554 -19.17 -5.14 0.26
C LEU A 554 -19.40 -4.62 -1.16
N THR A 555 -20.06 -5.41 -2.00
CA THR A 555 -20.38 -5.06 -3.39
C THR A 555 -21.30 -3.84 -3.44
N TYR A 556 -22.37 -3.81 -2.64
CA TYR A 556 -23.27 -2.66 -2.56
C TYR A 556 -22.61 -1.43 -1.95
N LYS A 557 -21.79 -1.59 -0.90
CA LYS A 557 -21.05 -0.48 -0.30
C LYS A 557 -20.10 0.16 -1.30
N SER A 558 -19.33 -0.64 -2.03
CA SER A 558 -18.38 -0.10 -3.00
C SER A 558 -19.07 0.48 -4.24
N ASN A 559 -20.07 -0.20 -4.79
CA ASN A 559 -20.65 0.14 -6.09
C ASN A 559 -21.80 1.14 -5.95
N VAL A 560 -22.69 0.96 -4.97
CA VAL A 560 -23.90 1.79 -4.85
C VAL A 560 -23.61 3.02 -3.99
N GLU A 561 -23.17 2.82 -2.74
CA GLU A 561 -22.81 3.92 -1.84
C GLU A 561 -21.62 4.72 -2.40
N GLY A 562 -20.59 4.01 -2.91
CA GLY A 562 -19.44 4.65 -3.56
C GLY A 562 -19.80 5.51 -4.76
N THR A 563 -20.69 5.05 -5.65
CA THR A 563 -21.20 5.91 -6.74
C THR A 563 -21.97 7.09 -6.17
N SER A 564 -22.84 6.89 -5.17
CA SER A 564 -23.59 7.99 -4.55
C SER A 564 -22.66 9.08 -3.99
N ASN A 565 -21.57 8.70 -3.32
CA ASN A 565 -20.57 9.63 -2.78
C ASN A 565 -19.92 10.48 -3.89
N VAL A 566 -19.52 9.85 -5.00
CA VAL A 566 -18.96 10.55 -6.16
C VAL A 566 -19.97 11.51 -6.79
N MET A 567 -21.19 11.04 -7.03
CA MET A 567 -22.24 11.86 -7.67
C MET A 567 -22.66 13.04 -6.79
N GLN A 568 -22.70 12.86 -5.47
CA GLN A 568 -22.95 13.95 -4.52
C GLN A 568 -21.83 14.99 -4.54
N ALA A 569 -20.57 14.56 -4.54
CA ALA A 569 -19.42 15.47 -4.56
C ALA A 569 -19.33 16.30 -5.86
N LEU A 570 -19.90 15.80 -6.96
CA LEU A 570 -19.88 16.47 -8.27
C LEU A 570 -21.01 17.48 -8.48
N ARG A 571 -21.95 17.60 -7.52
CA ARG A 571 -23.06 18.57 -7.60
C ARG A 571 -22.57 20.00 -7.78
N GLY A 572 -23.12 20.70 -8.76
CA GLY A 572 -22.78 22.10 -9.04
C GLY A 572 -21.39 22.35 -9.63
N THR A 573 -20.58 21.31 -9.87
CA THR A 573 -19.21 21.48 -10.42
C THR A 573 -19.19 21.78 -11.93
N GLY A 574 -20.27 21.43 -12.64
CA GLY A 574 -20.32 21.47 -14.11
C GLY A 574 -19.52 20.36 -14.81
N ALA A 575 -18.95 19.41 -14.06
CA ALA A 575 -18.23 18.28 -14.63
C ALA A 575 -19.17 17.35 -15.43
N ARG A 576 -18.65 16.79 -16.51
CA ARG A 576 -19.31 15.71 -17.26
C ARG A 576 -18.86 14.36 -16.69
N VAL A 577 -19.78 13.46 -16.44
CA VAL A 577 -19.53 12.18 -15.76
C VAL A 577 -19.97 11.02 -16.62
N LEU A 578 -19.07 10.08 -16.87
CA LEU A 578 -19.36 8.76 -17.42
C LEU A 578 -19.28 7.73 -16.30
N VAL A 579 -20.34 6.95 -16.13
CA VAL A 579 -20.43 5.87 -15.14
C VAL A 579 -20.48 4.52 -15.84
N ALA A 580 -19.65 3.58 -15.38
CA ALA A 580 -19.63 2.22 -15.91
C ALA A 580 -20.69 1.33 -15.27
N SER A 581 -21.77 1.11 -16.03
CA SER A 581 -22.73 0.03 -15.87
C SER A 581 -22.17 -1.26 -16.52
N SER A 582 -23.00 -2.30 -16.65
CA SER A 582 -22.57 -3.59 -17.21
C SER A 582 -23.72 -4.26 -17.95
N SER A 583 -23.41 -5.14 -18.92
CA SER A 583 -24.42 -5.98 -19.57
C SER A 583 -25.18 -6.88 -18.57
N THR A 584 -24.64 -7.15 -17.38
CA THR A 584 -25.31 -7.91 -16.31
C THR A 584 -26.59 -7.24 -15.79
N VAL A 585 -26.83 -5.96 -16.10
CA VAL A 585 -28.11 -5.30 -15.78
C VAL A 585 -29.28 -5.87 -16.58
N TYR A 586 -29.02 -6.50 -17.73
CA TYR A 586 -30.04 -7.14 -18.55
C TYR A 586 -30.47 -8.51 -17.99
N GLY A 587 -29.65 -9.13 -17.13
CA GLY A 587 -29.92 -10.47 -16.62
C GLY A 587 -29.63 -11.57 -17.63
N SER A 588 -30.37 -12.69 -17.52
CA SER A 588 -30.27 -13.77 -18.49
C SER A 588 -31.28 -13.63 -19.61
N THR A 589 -30.81 -13.72 -20.86
CA THR A 589 -31.70 -13.93 -22.01
C THR A 589 -32.08 -15.40 -22.18
N MET A 590 -31.68 -16.32 -21.30
CA MET A 590 -32.04 -17.75 -21.35
C MET A 590 -31.80 -18.42 -19.98
N ASP A 591 -32.84 -18.96 -19.37
CA ASP A 591 -32.81 -19.78 -18.16
C ASP A 591 -32.41 -21.24 -18.47
N MET A 592 -32.02 -21.97 -17.43
CA MET A 592 -31.61 -23.39 -17.52
C MET A 592 -32.75 -24.34 -17.97
N ASP A 593 -34.00 -23.91 -17.85
CA ASP A 593 -35.19 -24.62 -18.32
C ASP A 593 -35.67 -24.17 -19.72
N GLY A 594 -34.92 -23.27 -20.38
CA GLY A 594 -35.26 -22.70 -21.67
C GLY A 594 -36.29 -21.56 -21.62
N THR A 595 -36.68 -21.09 -20.43
CA THR A 595 -37.48 -19.87 -20.28
C THR A 595 -36.58 -18.63 -20.23
N SER A 596 -37.12 -17.42 -20.25
CA SER A 596 -36.31 -16.20 -20.12
C SER A 596 -37.15 -15.08 -19.55
N ASP A 597 -36.54 -14.25 -18.68
CA ASP A 597 -37.09 -12.97 -18.25
C ASP A 597 -37.13 -11.91 -19.37
N SER A 598 -36.50 -12.19 -20.51
CA SER A 598 -36.39 -11.32 -21.69
C SER A 598 -36.44 -12.15 -23.00
N PRO A 599 -37.55 -12.86 -23.26
CA PRO A 599 -37.64 -13.84 -24.35
C PRO A 599 -37.46 -13.20 -25.75
N ASP A 600 -37.78 -11.91 -25.89
CA ASP A 600 -37.65 -11.17 -27.14
C ASP A 600 -36.19 -11.06 -27.65
N TYR A 601 -35.20 -11.24 -26.75
CA TYR A 601 -33.78 -11.01 -27.02
C TYR A 601 -32.92 -12.28 -26.96
N ILE A 602 -33.54 -13.47 -26.88
CA ILE A 602 -32.83 -14.75 -26.96
C ILE A 602 -31.96 -14.80 -28.22
N GLY A 603 -30.64 -14.86 -28.06
CA GLY A 603 -29.68 -14.94 -29.16
C GLY A 603 -29.67 -13.72 -30.10
N ARG A 604 -30.23 -12.59 -29.66
CA ARG A 604 -30.33 -11.35 -30.45
C ARG A 604 -29.61 -10.19 -29.76
N PRO A 605 -29.18 -9.16 -30.52
CA PRO A 605 -28.62 -7.94 -29.94
C PRO A 605 -29.62 -7.24 -29.01
N ILE A 606 -29.17 -6.84 -27.84
CA ILE A 606 -29.98 -6.20 -26.79
C ILE A 606 -29.79 -4.68 -26.88
N PRO A 607 -30.83 -3.88 -27.19
CA PRO A 607 -30.75 -2.41 -27.23
C PRO A 607 -30.80 -1.79 -25.83
N GLU A 608 -30.36 -0.53 -25.68
CA GLU A 608 -30.37 0.16 -24.38
C GLU A 608 -31.79 0.36 -23.81
N SER A 609 -32.82 0.29 -24.65
CA SER A 609 -34.23 0.36 -24.26
C SER A 609 -34.76 -0.93 -23.63
N ALA A 610 -34.01 -2.05 -23.70
CA ALA A 610 -34.42 -3.29 -23.08
C ALA A 610 -34.51 -3.13 -21.54
N PRO A 611 -35.49 -3.80 -20.89
CA PRO A 611 -35.67 -3.71 -19.45
C PRO A 611 -34.44 -4.25 -18.69
N MET A 612 -34.19 -3.70 -17.51
CA MET A 612 -33.20 -4.28 -16.59
C MET A 612 -33.83 -5.43 -15.82
N GLY A 613 -33.12 -6.56 -15.73
CA GLY A 613 -33.52 -7.75 -14.98
C GLY A 613 -32.33 -8.45 -14.33
N PRO A 614 -31.51 -7.76 -13.50
CA PRO A 614 -30.27 -8.34 -12.98
C PRO A 614 -30.53 -9.56 -12.09
N VAL A 615 -29.74 -10.61 -12.31
CA VAL A 615 -29.85 -11.92 -11.67
C VAL A 615 -28.75 -12.21 -10.64
N SER A 616 -27.91 -11.21 -10.35
CA SER A 616 -26.82 -11.31 -9.38
C SER A 616 -26.67 -10.04 -8.54
N PRO A 617 -26.09 -10.14 -7.33
CA PRO A 617 -25.81 -8.95 -6.50
C PRO A 617 -24.93 -7.92 -7.23
N TYR A 618 -23.94 -8.37 -8.02
CA TYR A 618 -23.16 -7.48 -8.88
C TYR A 618 -24.04 -6.77 -9.92
N GLY A 619 -24.90 -7.50 -10.64
CA GLY A 619 -25.84 -6.92 -11.62
C GLY A 619 -26.79 -5.90 -10.98
N VAL A 620 -27.35 -6.22 -9.81
CA VAL A 620 -28.20 -5.31 -9.02
C VAL A 620 -27.42 -4.04 -8.67
N SER A 621 -26.18 -4.19 -8.23
CA SER A 621 -25.33 -3.04 -7.88
C SER A 621 -25.06 -2.13 -9.09
N LYS A 622 -24.88 -2.69 -10.30
CA LYS A 622 -24.65 -1.93 -11.52
C LYS A 622 -25.91 -1.25 -12.04
N ALA A 623 -27.07 -1.89 -11.92
CA ALA A 623 -28.36 -1.26 -12.19
C ALA A 623 -28.59 -0.08 -11.25
N ALA A 624 -28.28 -0.22 -9.96
CA ALA A 624 -28.37 0.88 -8.99
C ALA A 624 -27.38 2.02 -9.31
N THR A 625 -26.13 1.72 -9.64
CA THR A 625 -25.13 2.69 -10.10
C THR A 625 -25.63 3.49 -11.32
N GLU A 626 -26.25 2.82 -12.31
CA GLU A 626 -26.85 3.46 -13.47
C GLU A 626 -28.04 4.36 -13.10
N MET A 627 -28.95 3.85 -12.26
CA MET A 627 -30.11 4.64 -11.80
C MET A 627 -29.70 5.88 -11.00
N ILE A 628 -28.67 5.78 -10.15
CA ILE A 628 -28.10 6.93 -9.41
C ILE A 628 -27.55 7.96 -10.40
N CYS A 629 -26.83 7.52 -11.43
CA CYS A 629 -26.27 8.37 -12.48
C CYS A 629 -27.38 9.17 -13.20
N LEU A 630 -28.42 8.48 -13.66
CA LEU A 630 -29.55 9.11 -14.37
C LEU A 630 -30.38 10.01 -13.46
N GLN A 631 -30.59 9.61 -12.20
CA GLN A 631 -31.33 10.42 -11.23
C GLN A 631 -30.57 11.70 -10.87
N GLN A 632 -29.24 11.64 -10.79
CA GLN A 632 -28.41 12.81 -10.54
C GLN A 632 -28.54 13.85 -11.65
N HIS A 633 -28.65 13.42 -12.91
CA HIS A 633 -28.98 14.31 -14.02
C HIS A 633 -30.37 14.93 -13.85
N LYS A 634 -31.41 14.10 -13.65
CA LYS A 634 -32.81 14.55 -13.53
C LYS A 634 -33.02 15.53 -12.36
N ALA A 635 -32.43 15.26 -11.21
CA ALA A 635 -32.67 16.03 -9.99
C ALA A 635 -31.75 17.26 -9.86
N HIS A 636 -30.55 17.23 -10.43
CA HIS A 636 -29.52 18.24 -10.16
C HIS A 636 -28.83 18.80 -11.42
N GLY A 637 -29.25 18.39 -12.61
CA GLY A 637 -28.72 18.89 -13.89
C GLY A 637 -27.27 18.52 -14.16
N THR A 638 -26.67 17.59 -13.40
CA THR A 638 -25.31 17.11 -13.67
C THR A 638 -25.29 16.42 -15.04
N HIS A 639 -24.25 16.66 -15.85
CA HIS A 639 -24.12 16.01 -17.15
C HIS A 639 -23.62 14.58 -16.93
N CYS A 640 -24.53 13.61 -16.96
CA CYS A 640 -24.24 12.22 -16.61
C CYS A 640 -24.57 11.29 -17.77
N VAL A 641 -23.70 10.32 -18.03
CA VAL A 641 -23.85 9.33 -19.09
C VAL A 641 -23.53 7.96 -18.48
N ALA A 642 -24.34 6.95 -18.77
CA ALA A 642 -24.02 5.57 -18.38
C ALA A 642 -23.59 4.76 -19.59
N VAL A 643 -22.61 3.88 -19.41
CA VAL A 643 -22.21 2.91 -20.43
C VAL A 643 -22.39 1.49 -19.90
N ARG A 644 -23.15 0.67 -20.62
CA ARG A 644 -23.34 -0.75 -20.32
C ARG A 644 -22.25 -1.53 -21.04
N LEU A 645 -21.18 -1.81 -20.31
CA LEU A 645 -20.04 -2.55 -20.82
C LEU A 645 -20.38 -4.04 -20.90
N PHE A 646 -20.34 -4.61 -22.10
CA PHE A 646 -20.30 -6.06 -22.31
C PHE A 646 -18.91 -6.59 -21.93
N ILE A 647 -18.57 -7.86 -22.21
CA ILE A 647 -17.29 -8.37 -21.75
C ILE A 647 -16.14 -7.67 -22.47
N HIS A 648 -15.37 -6.95 -21.69
CA HIS A 648 -14.18 -6.26 -22.14
C HIS A 648 -12.94 -7.08 -21.76
N VAL A 649 -11.96 -7.14 -22.65
CA VAL A 649 -10.69 -7.84 -22.44
C VAL A 649 -9.52 -7.00 -22.95
N SER A 650 -8.37 -7.11 -22.28
CA SER A 650 -7.07 -6.61 -22.74
C SER A 650 -5.97 -7.21 -21.85
N PRO A 651 -4.68 -7.09 -22.20
CA PRO A 651 -3.60 -7.31 -21.23
C PRO A 651 -3.86 -6.54 -19.92
N GLY A 652 -3.50 -7.14 -18.78
CA GLY A 652 -3.72 -6.53 -17.46
C GLY A 652 -5.12 -6.71 -16.85
N GLY A 653 -5.94 -7.58 -17.45
CA GLY A 653 -7.27 -7.95 -16.92
C GLY A 653 -7.22 -8.83 -15.66
N THR A 654 -8.36 -8.97 -14.99
CA THR A 654 -8.47 -9.82 -13.79
C THR A 654 -8.52 -11.31 -14.16
N GLU A 655 -7.88 -12.15 -13.35
CA GLU A 655 -7.92 -13.63 -13.45
C GLU A 655 -9.34 -14.20 -13.33
N ALA A 656 -10.33 -13.42 -12.89
CA ALA A 656 -11.74 -13.82 -12.86
C ALA A 656 -12.41 -13.84 -14.25
N LEU A 657 -11.77 -13.29 -15.29
CA LEU A 657 -12.26 -13.32 -16.67
C LEU A 657 -11.77 -14.58 -17.38
N ALA A 658 -12.67 -15.26 -18.10
CA ALA A 658 -12.38 -16.53 -18.77
C ALA A 658 -11.13 -16.46 -19.68
N LEU A 659 -11.03 -15.45 -20.55
CA LEU A 659 -9.85 -15.27 -21.43
C LEU A 659 -8.54 -15.14 -20.63
N GLN A 660 -8.54 -14.34 -19.57
CA GLN A 660 -7.36 -14.14 -18.72
C GLN A 660 -6.94 -15.45 -18.07
N GLU A 661 -7.90 -16.20 -17.55
CA GLU A 661 -7.66 -17.45 -16.85
C GLU A 661 -7.16 -18.55 -17.79
N PHE A 662 -7.69 -18.66 -19.01
CA PHE A 662 -7.15 -19.60 -20.01
C PHE A 662 -5.75 -19.23 -20.43
N CYS A 663 -5.50 -17.97 -20.77
CA CYS A 663 -4.17 -17.51 -21.14
C CYS A 663 -3.15 -17.72 -20.02
N ARG A 664 -3.53 -17.45 -18.77
CA ARG A 664 -2.70 -17.71 -17.59
C ARG A 664 -2.39 -19.19 -17.42
N GLN A 665 -3.38 -20.06 -17.53
CA GLN A 665 -3.18 -21.50 -17.42
C GLN A 665 -2.30 -22.05 -18.52
N VAL A 666 -2.55 -21.65 -19.76
CA VAL A 666 -1.74 -22.08 -20.91
C VAL A 666 -0.30 -21.60 -20.74
N ALA A 667 -0.08 -20.33 -20.36
CA ALA A 667 1.27 -19.83 -20.04
C ALA A 667 1.93 -20.60 -18.88
N MET A 668 1.18 -20.97 -17.84
CA MET A 668 1.68 -21.78 -16.73
C MET A 668 2.03 -23.22 -17.15
N ILE A 669 1.21 -23.85 -18.01
CA ILE A 669 1.45 -25.19 -18.54
C ILE A 669 2.68 -25.19 -19.46
N GLU A 670 2.84 -24.15 -20.29
CA GLU A 670 4.05 -23.95 -21.08
C GLU A 670 5.31 -23.82 -20.20
N GLY A 671 5.18 -23.16 -19.04
CA GLY A 671 6.21 -23.08 -18.00
C GLY A 671 6.29 -24.31 -17.08
N GLY A 672 5.66 -25.44 -17.41
CA GLY A 672 5.76 -26.68 -16.65
C GLY A 672 5.01 -26.69 -15.30
N LYS A 673 3.95 -25.89 -15.15
CA LYS A 673 3.08 -25.81 -13.96
C LYS A 673 1.67 -26.33 -14.27
N ALA A 674 0.95 -26.82 -13.26
CA ALA A 674 -0.41 -27.36 -13.45
C ALA A 674 -1.47 -26.25 -13.64
N GLY A 675 -2.35 -26.39 -14.64
CA GLY A 675 -3.50 -25.49 -14.93
C GLY A 675 -4.87 -26.17 -14.75
N ALA A 676 -5.97 -25.41 -14.64
CA ALA A 676 -7.34 -25.90 -14.44
C ALA A 676 -8.48 -24.93 -14.87
N ARG A 677 -9.71 -25.37 -15.20
CA ARG A 677 -10.40 -25.54 -16.52
C ARG A 677 -11.68 -24.65 -16.58
N ASP A 678 -12.35 -24.35 -17.73
CA ASP A 678 -13.74 -23.73 -17.77
C ASP A 678 -14.49 -23.60 -19.17
N LYS A 679 -15.85 -23.34 -19.18
CA LYS A 679 -16.82 -23.02 -20.30
C LYS A 679 -18.01 -22.02 -19.99
N THR A 680 -18.21 -20.90 -20.72
CA THR A 680 -19.45 -20.03 -20.94
C THR A 680 -19.47 -19.17 -22.28
N ARG A 681 -20.58 -18.74 -22.95
CA ARG A 681 -20.51 -17.91 -24.22
C ARG A 681 -20.68 -16.40 -24.00
N ARG A 682 -19.90 -15.52 -24.68
CA ARG A 682 -19.85 -14.06 -24.42
C ARG A 682 -19.45 -13.20 -25.65
N ASP A 683 -20.07 -12.03 -25.79
CA ASP A 683 -19.60 -10.91 -26.65
C ASP A 683 -18.37 -10.25 -26.01
N THR A 684 -17.21 -10.38 -26.66
CA THR A 684 -15.89 -10.02 -26.14
C THR A 684 -15.28 -8.88 -26.94
N THR A 685 -15.08 -7.73 -26.31
CA THR A 685 -14.57 -6.49 -26.91
C THR A 685 -13.18 -6.14 -26.39
N ASP A 686 -12.24 -5.76 -27.26
CA ASP A 686 -10.93 -5.26 -26.84
C ASP A 686 -11.02 -3.85 -26.24
N VAL A 687 -10.54 -3.68 -25.01
CA VAL A 687 -10.61 -2.40 -24.27
C VAL A 687 -9.84 -1.28 -24.98
N ARG A 688 -8.73 -1.60 -25.68
CA ARG A 688 -7.89 -0.60 -26.36
C ARG A 688 -8.67 0.09 -27.47
N ASP A 689 -9.58 -0.64 -28.10
CA ASP A 689 -10.46 -0.13 -29.14
C ASP A 689 -11.56 0.76 -28.55
N SER A 690 -12.30 0.26 -27.54
CA SER A 690 -13.41 1.00 -26.95
C SER A 690 -12.99 2.20 -26.10
N ALA A 691 -11.75 2.25 -25.59
CA ALA A 691 -11.27 3.34 -24.73
C ALA A 691 -11.40 4.73 -25.39
N THR A 692 -10.98 4.85 -26.64
CA THR A 692 -11.07 6.11 -27.41
C THR A 692 -12.52 6.53 -27.62
N GLN A 693 -13.43 5.57 -27.75
CA GLN A 693 -14.85 5.81 -27.94
C GLN A 693 -15.53 6.27 -26.66
N LEU A 694 -15.15 5.72 -25.50
CA LEU A 694 -15.65 6.17 -24.20
C LEU A 694 -15.29 7.64 -23.93
N ILE A 695 -14.10 8.08 -24.36
CA ILE A 695 -13.71 9.49 -24.30
C ILE A 695 -14.66 10.33 -25.18
N LYS A 696 -14.84 9.93 -26.44
CA LYS A 696 -15.72 10.61 -27.39
C LYS A 696 -17.18 10.65 -26.92
N VAL A 697 -17.68 9.57 -26.34
CA VAL A 697 -19.03 9.52 -25.73
C VAL A 697 -19.15 10.62 -24.70
N LEU A 698 -18.24 10.69 -23.73
CA LEU A 698 -18.31 11.71 -22.69
C LEU A 698 -18.11 13.14 -23.23
N GLU A 699 -17.47 13.31 -24.38
CA GLU A 699 -17.29 14.61 -25.04
C GLU A 699 -18.47 15.05 -25.90
N THR A 700 -19.29 14.14 -26.41
CA THR A 700 -20.26 14.46 -27.47
C THR A 700 -21.69 14.09 -27.14
N SER A 701 -21.92 13.18 -26.19
CA SER A 701 -23.27 12.73 -25.87
C SER A 701 -24.11 13.82 -25.21
N ALA A 702 -25.42 13.69 -25.38
CA ALA A 702 -26.40 14.40 -24.57
C ALA A 702 -26.39 13.86 -23.13
N PRO A 703 -26.66 14.71 -22.12
CA PRO A 703 -26.75 14.25 -20.74
C PRO A 703 -27.99 13.38 -20.52
N GLY A 704 -27.90 12.40 -19.62
CA GLY A 704 -28.96 11.45 -19.30
C GLY A 704 -29.03 10.24 -20.23
N GLU A 705 -28.10 10.11 -21.17
CA GLU A 705 -28.07 9.01 -22.15
C GLU A 705 -27.37 7.76 -21.61
N VAL A 706 -27.78 6.61 -22.15
CA VAL A 706 -27.17 5.30 -21.92
C VAL A 706 -26.66 4.74 -23.24
N TYR A 707 -25.47 4.12 -23.25
CA TYR A 707 -24.88 3.47 -24.43
C TYR A 707 -24.41 2.05 -24.11
N ASN A 708 -24.75 1.09 -24.97
CA ASN A 708 -24.15 -0.23 -24.99
C ASN A 708 -22.77 -0.18 -25.64
N VAL A 709 -21.83 -0.90 -25.06
CA VAL A 709 -20.47 -1.03 -25.59
C VAL A 709 -20.14 -2.51 -25.71
N GLY A 710 -20.17 -3.02 -26.94
CA GLY A 710 -19.88 -4.40 -27.32
C GLY A 710 -19.45 -4.50 -28.78
N SER A 711 -18.92 -5.64 -29.19
CA SER A 711 -18.23 -5.82 -30.46
C SER A 711 -19.13 -6.27 -31.61
N TYR A 712 -20.36 -6.69 -31.30
CA TYR A 712 -21.30 -7.16 -32.32
C TYR A 712 -21.65 -6.08 -33.35
N VAL A 713 -21.61 -6.43 -34.64
CA VAL A 713 -22.03 -5.58 -35.77
C VAL A 713 -22.83 -6.44 -36.74
N ALA A 714 -24.13 -6.17 -36.88
CA ALA A 714 -25.06 -6.98 -37.67
C ALA A 714 -24.64 -7.08 -39.14
N GLU A 715 -24.16 -5.98 -39.73
CA GLU A 715 -23.74 -5.91 -41.13
C GLU A 715 -22.46 -6.74 -41.40
N ALA A 716 -21.56 -6.83 -40.41
CA ALA A 716 -20.34 -7.62 -40.51
C ALA A 716 -20.64 -9.14 -40.43
N VAL A 717 -21.60 -9.52 -39.60
CA VAL A 717 -22.06 -10.91 -39.48
C VAL A 717 -22.78 -11.37 -40.75
N ALA A 718 -23.69 -10.56 -41.28
CA ALA A 718 -24.39 -10.87 -42.53
C ALA A 718 -23.43 -11.03 -43.73
N ALA A 719 -22.41 -10.17 -43.84
CA ALA A 719 -21.38 -10.29 -44.88
C ALA A 719 -20.57 -11.60 -44.75
N ALA A 720 -20.20 -11.98 -43.52
CA ALA A 720 -19.49 -13.23 -43.27
C ALA A 720 -20.35 -14.49 -43.53
N GLU A 721 -21.67 -14.40 -43.37
CA GLU A 721 -22.61 -15.47 -43.70
C GLU A 721 -22.83 -15.63 -45.21
N GLU A 722 -22.84 -14.53 -45.98
CA GLU A 722 -22.92 -14.57 -47.46
C GLU A 722 -21.66 -15.15 -48.10
N ASP A 723 -20.46 -14.77 -47.62
CA ASP A 723 -19.17 -15.28 -48.11
C ASP A 723 -18.98 -16.80 -47.85
N ALA A 724 -19.76 -17.36 -46.92
CA ALA A 724 -19.68 -18.77 -46.49
C ALA A 724 -20.58 -19.74 -47.28
N GLN A 725 -21.43 -19.26 -48.21
CA GLN A 725 -22.28 -20.12 -49.03
C GLN A 725 -21.44 -20.94 -50.04
N GLY A 726 -20.93 -22.09 -49.59
CA GLY A 726 -20.19 -23.05 -50.42
C GLY A 726 -19.20 -23.98 -49.70
N ILE A 727 -19.05 -23.88 -48.37
CA ILE A 727 -18.08 -24.67 -47.59
C ILE A 727 -18.80 -25.71 -46.72
N ASP A 728 -18.37 -26.96 -46.80
CA ASP A 728 -18.91 -28.16 -46.15
C ASP A 728 -19.12 -28.00 -44.62
N ASP A 729 -20.26 -28.50 -44.13
CA ASP A 729 -20.80 -28.24 -42.77
C ASP A 729 -19.88 -28.68 -41.62
N GLN A 730 -18.88 -29.54 -41.89
CA GLN A 730 -17.91 -30.01 -40.89
C GLN A 730 -16.71 -29.07 -40.69
N ILE A 731 -16.45 -28.15 -41.64
CA ILE A 731 -15.42 -27.09 -41.52
C ILE A 731 -16.04 -25.79 -40.97
N ALA A 732 -17.37 -25.66 -41.03
CA ALA A 732 -18.12 -24.48 -40.61
C ALA A 732 -18.05 -24.17 -39.09
N GLU A 733 -17.68 -25.13 -38.24
CA GLU A 733 -17.64 -24.94 -36.78
C GLU A 733 -16.47 -24.09 -36.26
N PHE A 734 -15.46 -23.82 -37.10
CA PHE A 734 -14.20 -23.21 -36.66
C PHE A 734 -13.81 -21.92 -37.39
N ASP A 735 -14.79 -21.18 -37.90
CA ASP A 735 -14.51 -19.90 -38.56
C ASP A 735 -14.70 -18.72 -37.60
N SER A 736 -13.58 -18.33 -36.99
CA SER A 736 -13.47 -17.18 -36.08
C SER A 736 -13.71 -15.82 -36.76
N SER A 737 -13.74 -15.77 -38.10
CA SER A 737 -14.10 -14.57 -38.86
C SER A 737 -15.60 -14.26 -38.85
N ARG A 738 -16.46 -15.26 -38.54
CA ARG A 738 -17.92 -15.15 -38.74
C ARG A 738 -18.70 -14.36 -37.68
N HIS A 739 -18.12 -14.13 -36.50
CA HIS A 739 -18.90 -13.67 -35.33
C HIS A 739 -18.39 -12.42 -34.62
N ASN A 740 -17.40 -11.71 -35.18
CA ASN A 740 -16.92 -10.38 -34.75
C ASN A 740 -16.92 -10.18 -33.21
N GLY A 741 -16.29 -11.11 -32.47
CA GLY A 741 -16.15 -11.07 -30.99
C GLY A 741 -17.21 -11.82 -30.17
N VAL A 742 -18.28 -12.35 -30.77
CA VAL A 742 -19.27 -13.22 -30.09
C VAL A 742 -18.81 -14.67 -30.11
N LEU A 743 -18.20 -15.13 -29.02
CA LEU A 743 -17.61 -16.47 -28.95
C LEU A 743 -18.17 -17.30 -27.78
N SER A 744 -18.33 -18.61 -27.99
CA SER A 744 -18.42 -19.55 -26.89
C SER A 744 -17.09 -19.59 -26.13
N THR A 745 -17.09 -19.90 -24.83
CA THR A 745 -15.81 -20.13 -24.13
C THR A 745 -15.09 -21.30 -24.73
N GLU A 746 -15.80 -22.32 -25.21
CA GLU A 746 -15.13 -23.41 -25.90
C GLU A 746 -14.37 -22.89 -27.14
N GLN A 747 -15.00 -22.03 -27.94
CA GLN A 747 -14.35 -21.37 -29.08
C GLN A 747 -13.18 -20.49 -28.61
N LEU A 748 -13.37 -19.69 -27.56
CA LEU A 748 -12.34 -18.84 -26.95
C LEU A 748 -11.14 -19.66 -26.44
N LEU A 749 -11.39 -20.74 -25.72
CA LEU A 749 -10.37 -21.66 -25.21
C LEU A 749 -9.63 -22.33 -26.37
N ARG A 750 -10.34 -22.77 -27.42
CA ARG A 750 -9.70 -23.32 -28.61
C ARG A 750 -8.82 -22.28 -29.33
N LEU A 751 -9.20 -21.00 -29.37
CA LEU A 751 -8.33 -19.92 -29.87
C LEU A 751 -7.06 -19.78 -29.02
N VAL A 752 -7.19 -19.77 -27.69
CA VAL A 752 -6.02 -19.70 -26.78
C VAL A 752 -5.10 -20.90 -26.98
N LEU A 753 -5.65 -22.11 -27.14
CA LEU A 753 -4.87 -23.32 -27.41
C LEU A 753 -4.18 -23.28 -28.77
N ALA A 754 -4.81 -22.71 -29.80
CA ALA A 754 -4.21 -22.54 -31.12
C ALA A 754 -2.98 -21.62 -31.10
N GLU A 755 -2.98 -20.61 -30.22
CA GLU A 755 -1.83 -19.71 -29.99
C GLU A 755 -0.72 -20.31 -29.11
N SER A 756 -0.89 -21.54 -28.62
CA SER A 756 0.09 -22.26 -27.82
C SER A 756 0.82 -23.35 -28.62
N PRO A 757 2.18 -23.37 -28.64
CA PRO A 757 2.95 -24.42 -29.31
C PRO A 757 2.68 -25.83 -28.79
N ILE A 758 2.20 -25.96 -27.54
CA ILE A 758 1.86 -27.24 -26.92
C ILE A 758 0.34 -27.45 -26.79
N GLY A 759 -0.48 -26.53 -27.33
CA GLY A 759 -1.94 -26.56 -27.26
C GLY A 759 -2.56 -27.93 -27.57
N PRO A 760 -2.15 -28.63 -28.65
CA PRO A 760 -2.66 -29.98 -28.97
C PRO A 760 -2.37 -31.06 -27.91
N ARG A 761 -1.45 -30.81 -26.97
CA ARG A 761 -1.08 -31.72 -25.88
C ARG A 761 -1.71 -31.35 -24.54
N ILE A 762 -2.44 -30.24 -24.47
CA ILE A 762 -3.11 -29.79 -23.25
C ILE A 762 -4.42 -30.57 -23.10
N GLU A 763 -4.52 -31.34 -22.01
CA GLU A 763 -5.73 -32.10 -21.69
C GLU A 763 -6.82 -31.17 -21.16
N LEU A 764 -7.97 -31.14 -21.85
CA LEU A 764 -9.16 -30.45 -21.38
C LEU A 764 -9.98 -31.35 -20.47
N ARG A 765 -10.40 -30.81 -19.34
CA ARG A 765 -11.28 -31.51 -18.40
C ARG A 765 -12.29 -30.51 -17.85
N GLN A 766 -13.44 -30.95 -17.34
CA GLN A 766 -14.45 -30.04 -16.78
C GLN A 766 -14.39 -30.03 -15.24
N ASP A 767 -14.78 -28.93 -14.60
CA ASP A 767 -14.87 -28.79 -13.14
C ASP A 767 -16.24 -28.23 -12.75
N GLU A 768 -17.11 -29.07 -12.20
CA GLU A 768 -18.47 -28.69 -11.82
C GLU A 768 -18.51 -27.64 -10.69
N SER A 769 -17.46 -27.55 -9.85
CA SER A 769 -17.42 -26.60 -8.72
C SER A 769 -17.25 -25.13 -9.16
N ARG A 770 -16.85 -24.91 -10.41
CA ARG A 770 -16.70 -23.58 -11.02
C ARG A 770 -17.94 -23.13 -11.79
N MET A 771 -18.93 -24.02 -11.96
CA MET A 771 -20.21 -23.68 -12.57
C MET A 771 -20.99 -22.76 -11.62
N ARG A 772 -21.55 -21.68 -12.16
CA ARG A 772 -22.40 -20.78 -11.38
C ARG A 772 -23.77 -21.42 -11.17
N ALA A 773 -24.37 -21.18 -10.00
CA ALA A 773 -25.75 -21.60 -9.71
C ALA A 773 -26.76 -20.95 -10.69
N TYR A 774 -26.41 -19.79 -11.23
CA TYR A 774 -27.16 -19.09 -12.27
C TYR A 774 -26.16 -18.46 -13.25
N ASP A 775 -26.26 -18.76 -14.53
CA ASP A 775 -25.35 -18.24 -15.57
C ASP A 775 -26.14 -17.54 -16.68
N GLU A 776 -25.69 -16.35 -17.07
CA GLU A 776 -26.30 -15.54 -18.11
C GLU A 776 -25.96 -16.19 -19.47
N ALA A 777 -26.89 -16.91 -20.09
CA ALA A 777 -26.54 -17.87 -21.13
C ALA A 777 -26.02 -17.24 -22.45
N VAL A 778 -26.48 -16.05 -22.84
CA VAL A 778 -25.96 -15.27 -24.00
C VAL A 778 -26.24 -13.77 -23.78
N LEU A 779 -25.25 -12.90 -24.00
CA LEU A 779 -25.45 -11.44 -24.01
C LEU A 779 -24.74 -10.87 -25.25
N ILE A 780 -25.50 -10.25 -26.15
CA ILE A 780 -25.00 -9.63 -27.40
C ILE A 780 -25.41 -8.14 -27.38
N ALA A 781 -24.47 -7.25 -27.63
CA ALA A 781 -24.75 -5.81 -27.61
C ALA A 781 -25.41 -5.36 -28.92
N ASP A 782 -26.51 -4.62 -28.85
CA ASP A 782 -26.83 -3.68 -29.93
C ASP A 782 -26.06 -2.37 -29.64
N ASN A 783 -25.04 -2.10 -30.47
CA ASN A 783 -24.20 -0.90 -30.36
C ASN A 783 -24.54 0.18 -31.40
N ALA A 784 -25.68 0.08 -32.10
CA ALA A 784 -26.06 1.02 -33.17
C ALA A 784 -26.07 2.47 -32.69
N LYS A 785 -26.54 2.70 -31.45
CA LYS A 785 -26.56 4.02 -30.83
C LYS A 785 -25.15 4.61 -30.64
N LEU A 786 -24.20 3.78 -30.17
CA LEU A 786 -22.80 4.17 -30.02
C LEU A 786 -22.17 4.46 -31.38
N ARG A 787 -22.39 3.58 -32.37
CA ARG A 787 -21.89 3.74 -33.75
C ARG A 787 -22.39 5.03 -34.39
N ASN A 788 -23.68 5.36 -34.22
CA ASN A 788 -24.25 6.59 -34.75
C ASN A 788 -23.65 7.85 -34.11
N LEU A 789 -23.28 7.79 -32.82
CA LEU A 789 -22.64 8.92 -32.13
C LEU A 789 -21.16 9.08 -32.52
N THR A 790 -20.42 7.97 -32.55
CA THR A 790 -18.95 8.02 -32.62
C THR A 790 -18.37 7.64 -33.98
N GLY A 791 -19.14 7.00 -34.85
CA GLY A 791 -18.65 6.36 -36.07
C GLY A 791 -17.80 5.12 -35.80
N TRP A 792 -17.84 4.56 -34.59
CA TRP A 792 -17.01 3.43 -34.21
C TRP A 792 -17.35 2.18 -35.02
N MET A 793 -16.32 1.43 -35.39
CA MET A 793 -16.40 0.03 -35.79
C MET A 793 -15.31 -0.71 -35.03
N PRO A 794 -15.60 -1.85 -34.39
CA PRO A 794 -14.58 -2.67 -33.77
C PRO A 794 -13.50 -3.04 -34.79
N ALA A 795 -12.25 -2.70 -34.49
CA ALA A 795 -11.12 -2.83 -35.42
C ALA A 795 -10.11 -3.90 -35.00
N ASN A 796 -10.05 -4.24 -33.70
CA ASN A 796 -9.15 -5.27 -33.21
C ASN A 796 -9.74 -6.67 -33.42
N GLU A 797 -9.03 -7.50 -34.19
CA GLU A 797 -9.38 -8.91 -34.37
C GLU A 797 -9.21 -9.68 -33.05
N ILE A 798 -10.18 -10.54 -32.73
CA ILE A 798 -10.21 -11.29 -31.47
C ILE A 798 -8.98 -12.20 -31.31
N GLN A 799 -8.42 -12.70 -32.42
CA GLN A 799 -7.21 -13.52 -32.47
C GLN A 799 -6.00 -12.73 -31.97
N GLN A 800 -5.84 -11.47 -32.41
CA GLN A 800 -4.76 -10.61 -31.93
C GLN A 800 -4.93 -10.28 -30.44
N THR A 801 -6.16 -10.02 -29.99
CA THR A 801 -6.44 -9.82 -28.56
C THR A 801 -6.08 -11.05 -27.73
N VAL A 802 -6.41 -12.25 -28.17
CA VAL A 802 -6.04 -13.52 -27.51
C VAL A 802 -4.53 -13.65 -27.41
N LYS A 803 -3.81 -13.40 -28.51
CA LYS A 803 -2.35 -13.45 -28.57
C LYS A 803 -1.70 -12.46 -27.60
N ASP A 804 -2.18 -11.22 -27.56
CA ASP A 804 -1.64 -10.18 -26.67
C ASP A 804 -1.86 -10.53 -25.19
N VAL A 805 -3.04 -11.05 -24.85
CA VAL A 805 -3.35 -11.49 -23.48
C VAL A 805 -2.51 -12.70 -23.09
N LEU A 806 -2.31 -13.66 -24.01
CA LEU A 806 -1.44 -14.82 -23.77
C LEU A 806 0.01 -14.40 -23.56
N ASN A 807 0.53 -13.49 -24.37
CA ASN A 807 1.89 -12.97 -24.23
C ASN A 807 2.08 -12.20 -22.93
N TYR A 808 1.10 -11.41 -22.51
CA TYR A 808 1.11 -10.77 -21.19
C TYR A 808 1.28 -11.79 -20.06
N TRP A 809 0.52 -12.88 -20.09
CA TRP A 809 0.63 -13.93 -19.07
C TRP A 809 1.93 -14.72 -19.17
N ARG A 810 2.47 -14.97 -20.36
CA ARG A 810 3.82 -15.53 -20.54
C ARG A 810 4.86 -14.65 -19.84
N SER A 811 4.82 -13.33 -20.06
CA SER A 811 5.73 -12.39 -19.39
C SER A 811 5.56 -12.39 -17.86
N GLU A 812 4.32 -12.42 -17.35
CA GLU A 812 4.06 -12.49 -15.91
C GLU A 812 4.55 -13.80 -15.28
N VAL A 813 4.36 -14.94 -15.97
CA VAL A 813 4.85 -16.26 -15.53
C VAL A 813 6.38 -16.28 -15.56
N ALA A 814 7.02 -15.73 -16.60
CA ALA A 814 8.48 -15.58 -16.69
C ALA A 814 9.03 -14.80 -15.48
N ARG A 815 8.37 -13.68 -15.16
CA ARG A 815 8.76 -12.79 -14.04
C ARG A 815 8.60 -13.48 -12.68
N ARG A 816 7.57 -14.31 -12.52
CA ARG A 816 7.28 -15.04 -11.25
C ARG A 816 8.10 -16.31 -11.09
N TYR A 817 8.49 -16.95 -12.19
CA TYR A 817 9.20 -18.23 -12.20
C TYR A 817 10.39 -18.21 -13.20
N PRO A 818 11.50 -17.53 -12.87
CA PRO A 818 12.64 -17.39 -13.79
C PRO A 818 13.25 -18.73 -14.21
N ASP A 819 13.21 -19.73 -13.33
CA ASP A 819 13.79 -21.06 -13.55
C ASP A 819 12.92 -21.99 -14.42
N ALA A 820 11.71 -21.55 -14.80
CA ALA A 820 10.75 -22.33 -15.58
C ALA A 820 10.86 -22.08 -17.10
N VAL A 821 11.75 -21.17 -17.52
CA VAL A 821 11.88 -20.70 -18.90
C VAL A 821 12.82 -21.64 -19.68
N THR A 822 12.29 -22.32 -20.70
CA THR A 822 13.10 -23.09 -21.66
C THR A 822 13.49 -22.21 -22.86
N ASP A 823 14.59 -22.55 -23.56
CA ASP A 823 15.07 -21.81 -24.74
C ASP A 823 14.02 -21.65 -25.87
N HIS A 824 13.06 -22.58 -25.94
CA HIS A 824 11.93 -22.51 -26.89
C HIS A 824 10.92 -21.40 -26.55
N TRP A 825 10.86 -20.99 -25.28
CA TRP A 825 9.91 -20.02 -24.72
C TRP A 825 10.35 -18.56 -24.90
N LEU A 826 11.67 -18.32 -25.04
CA LEU A 826 12.24 -17.01 -25.38
C LEU A 826 12.16 -16.68 -26.88
N ALA A 827 11.96 -17.68 -27.73
CA ALA A 827 11.81 -17.49 -29.17
C ALA A 827 10.41 -16.97 -29.56
N SER A 828 9.37 -17.31 -28.80
CA SER A 828 7.98 -16.87 -29.03
C SER A 828 7.65 -15.49 -28.45
N THR A 829 8.51 -14.94 -27.60
CA THR A 829 8.37 -13.60 -26.98
C THR A 829 9.16 -12.51 -27.70
N LYS A 830 9.96 -12.86 -28.72
CA LYS A 830 10.62 -11.91 -29.63
C LYS A 830 9.75 -11.65 -30.85
N GLY A 831 8.69 -10.88 -30.64
CA GLY A 831 7.79 -10.43 -31.68
C GLY A 831 6.99 -9.24 -31.21
N GLU A 832 7.51 -8.05 -31.52
CA GLU A 832 7.05 -6.66 -31.29
C GLU A 832 7.73 -5.91 -30.13
#